data_AF-A0A937U3S6-F1
#
_entry.id   AF-A0A937U3S6-F1
#
_cell.length_a   1.000
_cell.length_b   1.000
_cell.length_c   1.000
_cell.angle_alpha   90.00
_cell.angle_beta   90.00
_cell.angle_gamma   90.00
#
_symmetry.space_group_name_H-M   'P 1'
#
loop_
_entity.id
_entity.type
_entity.pdbx_description
1 polymer ?
#
loop_
_entity_poly.entity_id
_entity_poly.type
_entity_poly.pdbx_seq_one_letter_code
_entity_poly.pdbx_strand_id
1 'polypeptide(L)'
;MEKEFQEQGHKLIYSFRLHCSNLCNQRCDYCHVFKGAGGITTSPGLMDFGVARQAMDSYERLIQIQEKATLKISFYGGEPLLNWRMVKETLSYGRRLINGKTEIQWILNTNGTLLTPEAAVVLKEEGVDVHISIDGAEEASNKYRKFKDGTPALNQVLKSLEILKREDCQVQFNSCLTEANLYSLHGLIDLAADAGADRIFLALTDCPQDQHPLIDIGLATRKILEAKTYAEQKGILLGGPWRRVMYGSSNNIAGRGNQVPTLLIEPTGQVSFPAYHGKKLGHVERLEEILASPLFIETNQEWEREKRACNGCEIENYCNGYLKGVVMYHTGRLDGYERECRLAMSVLDGLKRSTNSELVLSRQLVGQYHQDRSVVMNRLVGTSINATSEILDFLGLFKDPVHPASLYERYSRPDIWPTASHFMNINFLIPEDIDEEVQWLEDMVGPEESKIFETEHFFTYYPDGDGYLARDFTELMEEAHRLLISKGFFHFKRKIIILVCTSRAQFKHFWGMAPLPEWVKAFVYLGRILVVDQQKILPRYRKSAGFFRGMAHELVHIFLNQLRIHLPSWIEEGVCEYYSRPYNDNKFKKLVREKRLYGFREMEALVKHSLLDLDTSPVRENICYQQAHSFVYFITRLTGEKKFIECIRTTGLSKDFHEVFEEHYGQSLDDIELEWREKYSSANFKKMRPSINLRIIKKNHRVLLYNAFYGQSLIANNNMLDLLKYLNLGKTISDISEKFEISDLHHVISNLYSKGLIVFDDQPEEDEAYRVCDDVQTGRLITTLRLNLTNTCNMFCTYCYVREVDASDEIMPWPIAKKALDSYFALQKRNGHTNSLIRLFGGEPMLNWPILEHILEYVQTIKGEIEVDYILNTNGAILTPHMAQKILKHKVRVAVSLDGVGTTNDRFRKLRSGRGSFSVIDKNLDMLLANGCYVGIETTLGDHNCGHLKELVDYLVHKGAIYNCEIPLGLQNITIVPKDGLDSLSMDDKIEEIIEVILYAREKGLDAMAGMVTLPFNTLLGKRPPGAYCKAIGQELCIYPNGDIYPCGNIKINMGSVEDMDGIFKSDAYIKMSQRVVGNIAACRGCDIEAFCAGGCAADAMASNGDIFRRTANCELEELVFKALVKELLLGTEEKEKI
;
A
#
# COMPACT_ATOMS: atom_id res chain seq x y z
N MET A 1 1.74 -22.59 39.48
CA MET A 1 0.34 -22.38 39.06
C MET A 1 -0.53 -21.70 40.11
N GLU A 2 -1.05 -22.33 41.17
CA GLU A 2 -1.87 -21.61 42.20
C GLU A 2 -1.10 -20.47 42.90
N LYS A 3 0.20 -20.65 43.18
CA LYS A 3 1.08 -19.59 43.72
C LYS A 3 1.39 -18.47 42.72
N GLU A 4 1.62 -18.80 41.44
CA GLU A 4 1.84 -17.81 40.38
C GLU A 4 0.57 -17.01 40.04
N PHE A 5 -0.62 -17.60 40.28
CA PHE A 5 -1.91 -16.93 40.12
C PHE A 5 -2.24 -15.95 41.27
N GLN A 6 -1.67 -16.17 42.46
CA GLN A 6 -1.93 -15.35 43.64
C GLN A 6 -0.90 -14.22 43.86
N GLU A 7 0.32 -14.36 43.34
CA GLU A 7 1.41 -13.39 43.58
C GLU A 7 1.45 -12.20 42.59
N GLN A 8 0.67 -12.25 41.50
CA GLN A 8 0.63 -11.20 40.48
C GLN A 8 -0.70 -10.45 40.51
N GLY A 9 -0.73 -9.27 41.13
CA GLY A 9 -1.91 -8.37 41.24
C GLY A 9 -2.37 -7.75 39.91
N HIS A 10 -2.67 -8.55 38.88
CA HIS A 10 -3.14 -8.10 37.58
C HIS A 10 -4.67 -8.25 37.41
N LYS A 11 -5.33 -7.22 36.83
CA LYS A 11 -6.71 -7.27 36.32
C LYS A 11 -6.85 -8.37 35.25
N LEU A 12 -7.51 -9.50 35.55
CA LEU A 12 -7.89 -10.45 34.50
C LEU A 12 -9.18 -9.99 33.80
N ILE A 13 -9.13 -9.92 32.48
CA ILE A 13 -10.33 -9.68 31.65
C ILE A 13 -10.81 -11.03 31.14
N TYR A 14 -12.02 -11.40 31.54
CA TYR A 14 -12.67 -12.60 31.01
C TYR A 14 -13.74 -12.19 30.01
N SER A 15 -13.94 -13.02 29.00
CA SER A 15 -14.93 -12.80 27.95
C SER A 15 -15.76 -14.06 27.82
N PHE A 16 -17.06 -13.94 28.09
CA PHE A 16 -18.02 -15.03 27.94
C PHE A 16 -18.95 -14.77 26.77
N ARG A 17 -19.18 -15.82 25.99
CA ARG A 17 -20.20 -15.84 24.95
C ARG A 17 -21.26 -16.84 25.35
N LEU A 18 -22.43 -16.32 25.72
CA LEU A 18 -23.57 -17.13 26.13
C LEU A 18 -24.39 -17.47 24.89
N HIS A 19 -24.42 -18.74 24.49
CA HIS A 19 -25.35 -19.21 23.45
C HIS A 19 -26.77 -19.25 24.02
N CYS A 20 -27.46 -18.12 23.94
CA CYS A 20 -28.77 -17.90 24.54
C CYS A 20 -29.84 -18.81 23.94
N SER A 21 -29.68 -19.08 22.64
CA SER A 21 -30.59 -19.88 21.84
C SER A 21 -29.77 -20.57 20.75
N ASN A 22 -29.90 -21.88 20.64
CA ASN A 22 -29.46 -22.63 19.45
C ASN A 22 -30.62 -22.77 18.44
N LEU A 23 -31.56 -21.83 18.48
CA LEU A 23 -32.68 -21.68 17.54
C LEU A 23 -32.60 -20.28 16.91
N CYS A 24 -33.05 -20.16 15.67
CA CYS A 24 -33.22 -18.88 14.99
C CYS A 24 -34.51 -18.91 14.18
N ASN A 25 -35.15 -17.76 14.00
CA ASN A 25 -36.30 -17.58 13.13
C ASN A 25 -35.92 -17.24 11.68
N GLN A 26 -34.66 -16.87 11.44
CA GLN A 26 -34.08 -16.74 10.09
C GLN A 26 -33.34 -18.02 9.66
N ARG A 27 -33.08 -18.13 8.35
CA ARG A 27 -32.27 -19.18 7.73
C ARG A 27 -31.30 -18.56 6.73
N CYS A 28 -30.34 -17.79 7.24
CA CYS A 28 -29.40 -17.08 6.39
C CYS A 28 -28.52 -18.04 5.59
N ASP A 29 -28.20 -17.67 4.36
CA ASP A 29 -27.49 -18.58 3.46
C ASP A 29 -26.03 -18.81 3.85
N TYR A 30 -25.39 -17.84 4.49
CA TYR A 30 -24.01 -17.86 4.99
C TYR A 30 -23.90 -18.05 6.53
N CYS A 31 -24.97 -18.46 7.21
CA CYS A 31 -25.03 -18.45 8.68
C CYS A 31 -23.95 -19.34 9.34
N HIS A 32 -22.94 -18.77 9.98
CA HIS A 32 -21.86 -19.52 10.65
C HIS A 32 -22.31 -20.29 11.90
N VAL A 33 -23.44 -19.93 12.53
CA VAL A 33 -23.98 -20.65 13.69
C VAL A 33 -24.56 -22.01 13.28
N PHE A 34 -25.21 -22.08 12.10
CA PHE A 34 -25.94 -23.27 11.63
C PHE A 34 -25.40 -23.90 10.34
N LYS A 35 -24.54 -23.23 9.58
CA LYS A 35 -23.94 -23.70 8.31
C LYS A 35 -22.41 -23.55 8.35
N GLY A 36 -21.70 -24.66 8.16
CA GLY A 36 -20.24 -24.74 8.17
C GLY A 36 -19.76 -26.15 8.51
N ALA A 37 -18.49 -26.44 8.30
CA ALA A 37 -17.88 -27.71 8.67
C ALA A 37 -17.63 -27.79 10.19
N GLY A 38 -18.71 -27.82 10.96
CA GLY A 38 -18.69 -27.79 12.42
C GLY A 38 -19.56 -26.68 13.00
N GLY A 39 -20.84 -26.58 12.58
CA GLY A 39 -21.78 -25.64 13.20
C GLY A 39 -21.67 -25.69 14.73
N ILE A 40 -21.57 -24.51 15.35
CA ILE A 40 -21.15 -24.35 16.76
C ILE A 40 -22.13 -25.04 17.74
N THR A 41 -23.33 -25.43 17.28
CA THR A 41 -24.39 -25.97 18.13
C THR A 41 -24.41 -27.51 18.16
N THR A 42 -23.98 -28.13 19.26
CA THR A 42 -24.15 -29.57 19.50
C THR A 42 -25.40 -29.94 20.30
N SER A 43 -26.06 -28.96 20.93
CA SER A 43 -27.21 -29.19 21.81
C SER A 43 -28.41 -28.31 21.40
N PRO A 44 -29.56 -28.86 20.99
CA PRO A 44 -30.74 -28.05 20.65
C PRO A 44 -31.38 -27.45 21.92
N GLY A 45 -31.73 -26.17 21.90
CA GLY A 45 -32.52 -25.57 22.99
C GLY A 45 -32.20 -24.11 23.31
N LEU A 46 -32.95 -23.58 24.28
CA LEU A 46 -32.74 -22.27 24.91
C LEU A 46 -31.92 -22.47 26.19
N MET A 47 -30.98 -21.56 26.46
CA MET A 47 -30.22 -21.57 27.71
C MET A 47 -31.13 -21.27 28.91
N ASP A 48 -31.02 -22.08 29.96
CA ASP A 48 -31.68 -21.78 31.24
C ASP A 48 -30.93 -20.67 31.98
N PHE A 49 -31.65 -19.79 32.66
CA PHE A 49 -31.03 -18.72 33.46
C PHE A 49 -30.09 -19.28 34.54
N GLY A 50 -30.36 -20.47 35.08
CA GLY A 50 -29.48 -21.14 36.03
C GLY A 50 -28.06 -21.33 35.50
N VAL A 51 -27.91 -21.63 34.20
CA VAL A 51 -26.59 -21.78 33.54
C VAL A 51 -25.87 -20.44 33.41
N ALA A 52 -26.59 -19.40 32.97
CA ALA A 52 -26.03 -18.04 32.90
C ALA A 52 -25.62 -17.56 34.29
N ARG A 53 -26.45 -17.79 35.30
CA ARG A 53 -26.17 -17.50 36.71
C ARG A 53 -24.91 -18.24 37.18
N GLN A 54 -24.81 -19.55 36.92
CA GLN A 54 -23.63 -20.34 37.26
C GLN A 54 -22.36 -19.79 36.61
N ALA A 55 -22.42 -19.34 35.35
CA ALA A 55 -21.28 -18.70 34.69
C ALA A 55 -20.81 -17.46 35.44
N MET A 56 -21.75 -16.63 35.87
CA MET A 56 -21.46 -15.41 36.61
C MET A 56 -20.99 -15.68 38.03
N ASP A 57 -21.57 -16.68 38.71
CA ASP A 57 -21.17 -17.11 40.06
C ASP A 57 -19.76 -17.73 40.06
N SER A 58 -19.47 -18.59 39.08
CA SER A 58 -18.14 -19.19 38.92
C SER A 58 -17.09 -18.12 38.60
N TYR A 59 -17.45 -17.13 37.79
CA TYR A 59 -16.60 -15.97 37.57
C TYR A 59 -16.37 -15.16 38.83
N GLU A 60 -17.42 -14.86 39.60
CA GLU A 60 -17.30 -14.16 40.88
C GLU A 60 -16.33 -14.89 41.83
N ARG A 61 -16.44 -16.23 41.94
CA ARG A 61 -15.52 -17.06 42.72
C ARG A 61 -14.06 -16.92 42.28
N LEU A 62 -13.80 -16.88 40.97
CA LEU A 62 -12.46 -16.72 40.40
C LEU A 62 -11.78 -15.39 40.78
N ILE A 63 -12.56 -14.33 40.94
CA ILE A 63 -12.04 -12.97 41.12
C ILE A 63 -12.14 -12.45 42.56
N GLN A 64 -12.56 -13.28 43.54
CA GLN A 64 -12.74 -12.86 44.95
C GLN A 64 -11.46 -12.27 45.58
N ILE A 65 -10.29 -12.64 45.06
CA ILE A 65 -8.95 -12.22 45.48
C ILE A 65 -8.41 -11.00 44.71
N GLN A 66 -9.18 -10.42 43.77
CA GLN A 66 -8.73 -9.27 42.96
C GLN A 66 -9.40 -7.95 43.39
N GLU A 67 -8.65 -6.84 43.29
CA GLU A 67 -9.13 -5.50 43.65
C GLU A 67 -10.17 -4.94 42.67
N LYS A 68 -9.97 -5.15 41.36
CA LYS A 68 -10.90 -4.77 40.29
C LYS A 68 -10.80 -5.76 39.12
N ALA A 69 -11.92 -6.08 38.47
CA ALA A 69 -11.96 -6.91 37.26
C ALA A 69 -13.01 -6.41 36.24
N THR A 70 -12.84 -6.79 34.98
CA THR A 70 -13.81 -6.48 33.91
C THR A 70 -14.26 -7.79 33.25
N LEU A 71 -15.58 -7.98 33.17
CA LEU A 71 -16.20 -9.12 32.51
C LEU A 71 -16.96 -8.65 31.27
N LYS A 72 -16.63 -9.21 30.12
CA LYS A 72 -17.40 -8.99 28.89
C LYS A 72 -18.37 -10.15 28.69
N ILE A 73 -19.67 -9.86 28.62
CA ILE A 73 -20.70 -10.86 28.32
C ILE A 73 -21.36 -10.51 26.99
N SER A 74 -21.29 -11.44 26.04
CA SER A 74 -22.00 -11.35 24.78
C SER A 74 -23.13 -12.38 24.71
N PHE A 75 -24.36 -11.89 24.58
CA PHE A 75 -25.52 -12.70 24.21
C PHE A 75 -25.42 -13.06 22.73
N TYR A 76 -25.33 -14.35 22.44
CA TYR A 76 -25.01 -14.90 21.12
C TYR A 76 -25.81 -16.18 20.84
N GLY A 77 -25.58 -16.80 19.69
CA GLY A 77 -26.28 -18.00 19.23
C GLY A 77 -27.10 -17.72 17.97
N GLY A 78 -28.20 -18.44 17.77
CA GLY A 78 -29.08 -18.27 16.63
C GLY A 78 -29.85 -16.95 16.64
N GLU A 79 -30.85 -16.82 17.49
CA GLU A 79 -31.51 -15.54 17.79
C GLU A 79 -31.71 -15.40 19.30
N PRO A 80 -30.92 -14.57 19.99
CA PRO A 80 -31.01 -14.41 21.44
C PRO A 80 -32.35 -13.89 21.96
N LEU A 81 -33.08 -13.07 21.19
CA LEU A 81 -34.39 -12.54 21.61
C LEU A 81 -35.47 -13.62 21.70
N LEU A 82 -35.28 -14.80 21.10
CA LEU A 82 -36.13 -15.97 21.38
C LEU A 82 -36.06 -16.40 22.85
N ASN A 83 -35.00 -16.01 23.56
CA ASN A 83 -34.80 -16.25 24.97
C ASN A 83 -34.70 -14.93 25.76
N TRP A 84 -35.53 -13.95 25.39
CA TRP A 84 -35.54 -12.62 26.04
C TRP A 84 -35.66 -12.70 27.57
N ARG A 85 -36.45 -13.65 28.08
CA ARG A 85 -36.59 -13.87 29.52
C ARG A 85 -35.23 -14.14 30.20
N MET A 86 -34.44 -15.07 29.67
CA MET A 86 -33.12 -15.38 30.22
C MET A 86 -32.16 -14.20 30.07
N VAL A 87 -32.18 -13.51 28.93
CA VAL A 87 -31.37 -12.29 28.73
C VAL A 87 -31.68 -11.25 29.81
N LYS A 88 -32.97 -10.95 30.04
CA LYS A 88 -33.42 -10.01 31.06
C LYS A 88 -33.05 -10.46 32.48
N GLU A 89 -33.25 -11.73 32.80
CA GLU A 89 -32.87 -12.30 34.11
C GLU A 89 -31.35 -12.20 34.34
N THR A 90 -30.54 -12.43 33.30
CA THR A 90 -29.08 -12.31 33.34
C THR A 90 -28.61 -10.88 33.53
N LEU A 91 -29.18 -9.91 32.81
CA LEU A 91 -28.91 -8.47 33.01
C LEU A 91 -29.21 -8.05 34.45
N SER A 92 -30.40 -8.42 34.94
CA SER A 92 -30.82 -8.15 36.32
C SER A 92 -29.92 -8.81 37.37
N TYR A 93 -29.44 -10.03 37.10
CA TYR A 93 -28.51 -10.73 37.99
C TYR A 93 -27.14 -10.07 38.00
N GLY A 94 -26.60 -9.72 36.84
CA GLY A 94 -25.30 -9.07 36.73
C GLY A 94 -25.22 -7.75 37.46
N ARG A 95 -26.31 -6.96 37.48
CA ARG A 95 -26.40 -5.75 38.28
C ARG A 95 -26.15 -5.99 39.78
N ARG A 96 -26.52 -7.16 40.31
CA ARG A 96 -26.27 -7.55 41.71
C ARG A 96 -24.83 -7.99 41.98
N LEU A 97 -24.14 -8.52 40.97
CA LEU A 97 -22.74 -8.94 41.05
C LEU A 97 -21.75 -7.76 40.96
N ILE A 98 -22.20 -6.61 40.46
CA ILE A 98 -21.45 -5.34 40.47
C ILE A 98 -21.44 -4.78 41.91
N ASN A 99 -20.84 -5.51 42.86
CA ASN A 99 -20.61 -5.06 44.24
C ASN A 99 -19.36 -4.15 44.34
N GLY A 100 -19.21 -3.23 43.38
CA GLY A 100 -18.13 -2.23 43.34
C GLY A 100 -16.74 -2.73 42.89
N LYS A 101 -16.53 -4.04 42.74
CA LYS A 101 -15.25 -4.64 42.30
C LYS A 101 -15.20 -5.09 40.83
N THR A 102 -16.35 -5.29 40.18
CA THR A 102 -16.42 -5.85 38.82
C THR A 102 -17.22 -4.95 37.90
N GLU A 103 -16.68 -4.62 36.74
CA GLU A 103 -17.40 -3.93 35.65
C GLU A 103 -17.87 -4.95 34.61
N ILE A 104 -19.15 -4.89 34.20
CA ILE A 104 -19.69 -5.79 33.17
C ILE A 104 -19.99 -4.99 31.91
N GLN A 105 -19.45 -5.45 30.77
CA GLN A 105 -19.80 -4.94 29.44
C GLN A 105 -20.77 -5.90 28.75
N TRP A 106 -21.97 -5.40 28.43
CA TRP A 106 -23.04 -6.18 27.78
C TRP A 106 -23.09 -5.96 26.28
N ILE A 107 -23.15 -7.05 25.51
CA ILE A 107 -23.35 -7.00 24.06
C ILE A 107 -24.48 -7.96 23.67
N LEU A 108 -25.44 -7.48 22.88
CA LEU A 108 -26.50 -8.30 22.29
C LEU A 108 -26.29 -8.43 20.78
N ASN A 109 -26.08 -9.65 20.27
CA ASN A 109 -26.05 -9.90 18.82
C ASN A 109 -27.39 -10.46 18.38
N THR A 110 -28.16 -9.71 17.58
CA THR A 110 -29.52 -10.10 17.16
C THR A 110 -29.70 -9.92 15.66
N ASN A 111 -30.61 -10.70 15.07
CA ASN A 111 -31.12 -10.48 13.73
C ASN A 111 -32.19 -9.37 13.70
N GLY A 112 -32.57 -8.82 14.86
CA GLY A 112 -33.45 -7.68 15.04
C GLY A 112 -34.93 -7.98 14.90
N THR A 113 -35.34 -9.11 14.34
CA THR A 113 -36.75 -9.31 13.92
C THR A 113 -37.75 -9.52 15.06
N LEU A 114 -37.29 -9.82 16.27
CA LEU A 114 -38.11 -10.08 17.45
C LEU A 114 -38.06 -8.95 18.49
N LEU A 115 -37.44 -7.82 18.16
CA LEU A 115 -37.30 -6.72 19.09
C LEU A 115 -38.65 -6.06 19.37
N THR A 116 -38.93 -5.80 20.65
CA THR A 116 -40.13 -5.07 21.09
C THR A 116 -39.73 -3.76 21.79
N PRO A 117 -40.64 -2.77 21.88
CA PRO A 117 -40.42 -1.55 22.65
C PRO A 117 -39.97 -1.79 24.09
N GLU A 118 -40.60 -2.76 24.76
CA GLU A 118 -40.29 -3.09 26.16
C GLU A 118 -38.89 -3.67 26.29
N ALA A 119 -38.44 -4.44 25.30
CA ALA A 119 -37.08 -4.95 25.27
C ALA A 119 -36.07 -3.82 25.07
N ALA A 120 -36.34 -2.89 24.15
CA ALA A 120 -35.46 -1.75 23.88
C ALA A 120 -35.27 -0.84 25.10
N VAL A 121 -36.32 -0.56 25.87
CA VAL A 121 -36.22 0.19 27.14
C VAL A 121 -35.26 -0.49 28.11
N VAL A 122 -35.39 -1.80 28.30
CA VAL A 122 -34.49 -2.57 29.19
C VAL A 122 -33.05 -2.55 28.68
N LEU A 123 -32.84 -2.70 27.37
CA LEU A 123 -31.51 -2.66 26.76
C LEU A 123 -30.83 -1.29 26.98
N LYS A 124 -31.58 -0.20 26.85
CA LYS A 124 -31.11 1.16 27.13
C LYS A 124 -30.76 1.34 28.60
N GLU A 125 -31.65 0.96 29.51
CA GLU A 125 -31.46 1.09 30.97
C GLU A 125 -30.25 0.30 31.48
N GLU A 126 -29.99 -0.87 30.90
CA GLU A 126 -28.86 -1.73 31.26
C GLU A 126 -27.57 -1.38 30.49
N GLY A 127 -27.60 -0.38 29.61
CA GLY A 127 -26.43 0.05 28.82
C GLY A 127 -25.92 -1.03 27.86
N VAL A 128 -26.82 -1.81 27.26
CA VAL A 128 -26.45 -2.90 26.35
C VAL A 128 -26.09 -2.34 24.97
N ASP A 129 -24.95 -2.78 24.46
CA ASP A 129 -24.53 -2.51 23.09
C ASP A 129 -25.25 -3.47 22.11
N VAL A 130 -26.16 -2.95 21.28
CA VAL A 130 -27.02 -3.75 20.40
C VAL A 130 -26.42 -3.86 19.01
N HIS A 131 -26.04 -5.08 18.62
CA HIS A 131 -25.48 -5.37 17.31
C HIS A 131 -26.56 -6.03 16.44
N ILE A 132 -27.10 -5.28 15.47
CA ILE A 132 -28.15 -5.74 14.54
C ILE A 132 -27.56 -6.29 13.26
N SER A 133 -28.03 -7.46 12.85
CA SER A 133 -27.60 -8.09 11.61
C SER A 133 -28.41 -7.61 10.40
N ILE A 134 -27.80 -6.84 9.50
CA ILE A 134 -28.44 -6.26 8.31
C ILE A 134 -27.41 -6.04 7.20
N ASP A 135 -27.74 -6.37 5.95
CA ASP A 135 -26.77 -6.34 4.83
C ASP A 135 -26.95 -5.14 3.90
N GLY A 136 -28.08 -4.43 3.95
CA GLY A 136 -28.34 -3.22 3.14
C GLY A 136 -29.72 -2.63 3.37
N ALA A 137 -30.04 -1.54 2.66
CA ALA A 137 -31.31 -0.83 2.78
C ALA A 137 -32.47 -1.40 1.94
N GLU A 138 -32.17 -2.36 1.06
CA GLU A 138 -33.12 -2.93 0.11
C GLU A 138 -33.11 -4.46 0.16
N GLU A 139 -34.18 -5.09 -0.33
CA GLU A 139 -34.34 -6.55 -0.28
C GLU A 139 -33.25 -7.29 -1.07
N ALA A 140 -32.82 -6.73 -2.20
CA ALA A 140 -31.75 -7.31 -3.02
C ALA A 140 -30.44 -7.46 -2.22
N SER A 141 -30.07 -6.43 -1.46
CA SER A 141 -28.89 -6.42 -0.59
C SER A 141 -29.02 -7.42 0.57
N ASN A 142 -30.23 -7.72 1.01
CA ASN A 142 -30.53 -8.67 2.09
C ASN A 142 -31.00 -10.04 1.57
N LYS A 143 -30.83 -10.37 0.28
CA LYS A 143 -31.41 -11.59 -0.33
C LYS A 143 -31.02 -12.89 0.39
N TYR A 144 -29.88 -12.90 1.07
CA TYR A 144 -29.37 -14.04 1.83
C TYR A 144 -29.88 -14.08 3.28
N ARG A 145 -30.56 -13.03 3.78
CA ARG A 145 -31.20 -12.92 5.11
C ARG A 145 -32.71 -13.07 4.99
N LYS A 146 -33.17 -14.32 5.05
CA LYS A 146 -34.59 -14.69 4.93
C LYS A 146 -35.09 -15.41 6.17
N PHE A 147 -36.39 -15.28 6.44
CA PHE A 147 -37.08 -16.14 7.40
C PHE A 147 -37.00 -17.61 6.95
N LYS A 148 -37.30 -18.54 7.87
CA LYS A 148 -37.28 -19.98 7.56
C LYS A 148 -38.23 -20.39 6.43
N ASP A 149 -39.29 -19.64 6.21
CA ASP A 149 -40.25 -19.82 5.11
C ASP A 149 -39.77 -19.21 3.78
N GLY A 150 -38.61 -18.56 3.76
CA GLY A 150 -38.01 -17.93 2.58
C GLY A 150 -38.40 -16.47 2.37
N THR A 151 -39.29 -15.90 3.19
CA THR A 151 -39.69 -14.49 3.06
C THR A 151 -38.56 -13.52 3.48
N PRO A 152 -38.44 -12.34 2.84
CA PRO A 152 -37.43 -11.35 3.20
C PRO A 152 -37.59 -10.84 4.64
N ALA A 153 -36.50 -10.76 5.39
CA ALA A 153 -36.54 -10.32 6.79
C ALA A 153 -36.46 -8.78 6.97
N LEU A 154 -36.05 -8.06 5.94
CA LEU A 154 -35.67 -6.64 6.00
C LEU A 154 -36.77 -5.74 6.60
N ASN A 155 -38.02 -5.86 6.12
CA ASN A 155 -39.12 -5.01 6.58
C ASN A 155 -39.36 -5.10 8.09
N GLN A 156 -39.13 -6.27 8.69
CA GLN A 156 -39.25 -6.44 10.13
C GLN A 156 -38.04 -5.84 10.87
N VAL A 157 -36.83 -5.95 10.31
CA VAL A 157 -35.63 -5.33 10.88
C VAL A 157 -35.73 -3.80 10.88
N LEU A 158 -36.26 -3.20 9.81
CA LEU A 158 -36.45 -1.74 9.72
C LEU A 158 -37.37 -1.22 10.85
N LYS A 159 -38.47 -1.91 11.15
CA LYS A 159 -39.35 -1.57 12.29
C LYS A 159 -38.61 -1.62 13.62
N SER A 160 -37.73 -2.61 13.80
CA SER A 160 -36.92 -2.73 15.01
C SER A 160 -35.89 -1.61 15.15
N LEU A 161 -35.33 -1.12 14.04
CA LEU A 161 -34.44 0.04 14.04
C LEU A 161 -35.18 1.31 14.47
N GLU A 162 -36.42 1.52 14.03
CA GLU A 162 -37.25 2.64 14.52
C GLU A 162 -37.48 2.56 16.03
N ILE A 163 -37.73 1.36 16.56
CA ILE A 163 -37.88 1.14 18.00
C ILE A 163 -36.60 1.52 18.75
N LEU A 164 -35.44 1.00 18.33
CA LEU A 164 -34.15 1.29 18.99
C LEU A 164 -33.79 2.77 18.94
N LYS A 165 -34.05 3.43 17.80
CA LYS A 165 -33.83 4.86 17.63
C LYS A 165 -34.71 5.67 18.58
N ARG A 166 -35.99 5.30 18.71
CA ARG A 166 -36.93 5.99 19.60
C ARG A 166 -36.52 5.89 21.07
N GLU A 167 -36.00 4.74 21.49
CA GLU A 167 -35.53 4.51 22.87
C GLU A 167 -34.06 4.93 23.09
N ASP A 168 -33.40 5.55 22.10
CA ASP A 168 -32.00 6.01 22.16
C ASP A 168 -31.00 4.90 22.51
N CYS A 169 -31.23 3.68 22.02
CA CYS A 169 -30.31 2.55 22.24
C CYS A 169 -28.99 2.76 21.48
N GLN A 170 -27.89 2.23 22.02
CA GLN A 170 -26.63 2.17 21.29
C GLN A 170 -26.69 1.05 20.25
N VAL A 171 -26.47 1.39 18.97
CA VAL A 171 -26.64 0.45 17.85
C VAL A 171 -25.40 0.36 16.97
N GLN A 172 -25.02 -0.88 16.66
CA GLN A 172 -24.07 -1.24 15.61
C GLN A 172 -24.77 -2.09 14.55
N PHE A 173 -24.46 -1.86 13.26
CA PHE A 173 -24.84 -2.80 12.20
C PHE A 173 -23.75 -3.86 12.02
N ASN A 174 -24.13 -5.13 11.95
CA ASN A 174 -23.29 -6.25 11.57
C ASN A 174 -23.72 -6.75 10.19
N SER A 175 -22.90 -6.47 9.18
CA SER A 175 -23.17 -6.80 7.78
C SER A 175 -22.14 -7.79 7.25
N CYS A 176 -22.62 -8.77 6.48
CA CYS A 176 -21.74 -9.66 5.72
C CYS A 176 -21.64 -9.12 4.29
N LEU A 177 -20.41 -8.88 3.82
CA LEU A 177 -20.15 -8.47 2.46
C LEU A 177 -20.43 -9.64 1.52
N THR A 178 -21.41 -9.46 0.66
CA THR A 178 -21.83 -10.41 -0.36
C THR A 178 -21.86 -9.71 -1.72
N GLU A 179 -21.95 -10.48 -2.81
CA GLU A 179 -22.16 -9.89 -4.13
C GLU A 179 -23.44 -9.02 -4.17
N ALA A 180 -24.44 -9.33 -3.35
CA ALA A 180 -25.72 -8.64 -3.34
C ALA A 180 -25.65 -7.21 -2.79
N ASN A 181 -24.74 -6.93 -1.86
CA ASN A 181 -24.66 -5.64 -1.17
C ASN A 181 -23.37 -4.86 -1.45
N LEU A 182 -22.41 -5.44 -2.17
CA LEU A 182 -21.11 -4.82 -2.44
C LEU A 182 -21.22 -3.45 -3.13
N TYR A 183 -22.18 -3.29 -4.05
CA TYR A 183 -22.38 -2.05 -4.80
C TYR A 183 -23.30 -1.05 -4.09
N SER A 184 -24.01 -1.47 -3.05
CA SER A 184 -25.04 -0.69 -2.33
C SER A 184 -24.61 -0.31 -0.91
N LEU A 185 -23.31 -0.38 -0.59
CA LEU A 185 -22.76 -0.02 0.72
C LEU A 185 -23.10 1.42 1.16
N HIS A 186 -23.24 2.36 0.22
CA HIS A 186 -23.70 3.72 0.52
C HIS A 186 -25.13 3.72 1.10
N GLY A 187 -26.02 2.91 0.53
CA GLY A 187 -27.38 2.76 1.05
C GLY A 187 -27.41 2.13 2.45
N LEU A 188 -26.50 1.18 2.74
CA LEU A 188 -26.34 0.65 4.11
C LEU A 188 -25.89 1.73 5.10
N ILE A 189 -24.99 2.62 4.67
CA ILE A 189 -24.49 3.75 5.49
C ILE A 189 -25.59 4.77 5.73
N ASP A 190 -26.36 5.13 4.71
CA ASP A 190 -27.50 6.04 4.86
C ASP A 190 -28.54 5.46 5.82
N LEU A 191 -28.85 4.17 5.69
CA LEU A 191 -29.74 3.49 6.64
C LEU A 191 -29.19 3.50 8.08
N ALA A 192 -27.88 3.32 8.26
CA ALA A 192 -27.26 3.36 9.58
C ALA A 192 -27.39 4.75 10.23
N ALA A 193 -27.10 5.80 9.47
CA ALA A 193 -27.27 7.18 9.90
C ALA A 193 -28.73 7.50 10.23
N ASP A 194 -29.66 7.07 9.37
CA ASP A 194 -31.10 7.26 9.58
C ASP A 194 -31.62 6.48 10.79
N ALA A 195 -31.05 5.32 11.09
CA ALA A 195 -31.39 4.52 12.27
C ALA A 195 -30.72 5.00 13.57
N GLY A 196 -29.79 5.97 13.51
CA GLY A 196 -29.02 6.42 14.66
C GLY A 196 -27.94 5.43 15.12
N ALA A 197 -27.53 4.49 14.26
CA ALA A 197 -26.36 3.65 14.52
C ALA A 197 -25.09 4.48 14.39
N ASP A 198 -24.08 4.23 15.23
CA ASP A 198 -22.81 4.97 15.21
C ASP A 198 -21.70 4.20 14.48
N ARG A 199 -21.91 2.91 14.19
CA ARG A 199 -20.90 2.03 13.60
C ARG A 199 -21.49 0.90 12.76
N ILE A 200 -20.72 0.51 11.74
CA ILE A 200 -21.00 -0.63 10.88
C ILE A 200 -19.79 -1.56 10.90
N PHE A 201 -20.00 -2.81 11.27
CA PHE A 201 -19.03 -3.90 11.15
C PHE A 201 -19.34 -4.70 9.88
N LEU A 202 -18.47 -4.55 8.88
CA LEU A 202 -18.47 -5.33 7.65
C LEU A 202 -17.50 -6.51 7.81
N ALA A 203 -17.99 -7.73 7.63
CA ALA A 203 -17.15 -8.93 7.54
C ALA A 203 -17.26 -9.54 6.14
N LEU A 204 -16.23 -10.25 5.68
CA LEU A 204 -16.43 -11.18 4.55
C LEU A 204 -17.29 -12.35 5.02
N THR A 205 -17.91 -13.06 4.09
CA THR A 205 -18.58 -14.33 4.44
C THR A 205 -17.54 -15.33 4.94
N ASP A 206 -17.54 -15.58 6.24
CA ASP A 206 -16.65 -16.56 6.91
C ASP A 206 -17.08 -18.02 6.65
N CYS A 207 -17.54 -18.33 5.44
CA CYS A 207 -17.98 -19.66 5.03
C CYS A 207 -16.87 -20.32 4.19
N PRO A 208 -16.68 -21.65 4.26
CA PRO A 208 -15.74 -22.35 3.38
C PRO A 208 -15.95 -21.93 1.92
N GLN A 209 -14.84 -21.81 1.16
CA GLN A 209 -14.78 -21.23 -0.19
C GLN A 209 -15.84 -21.80 -1.17
N ASP A 210 -16.34 -22.98 -0.85
CA ASP A 210 -17.28 -23.80 -1.62
C ASP A 210 -18.77 -23.37 -1.47
N GLN A 211 -19.11 -22.49 -0.51
CA GLN A 211 -20.52 -22.22 -0.15
C GLN A 211 -21.05 -20.83 -0.54
N HIS A 212 -20.20 -19.89 -0.97
CA HIS A 212 -20.64 -18.56 -1.41
C HIS A 212 -19.75 -18.01 -2.53
N PRO A 213 -20.29 -17.28 -3.54
CA PRO A 213 -19.51 -16.74 -4.64
C PRO A 213 -18.30 -15.92 -4.18
N LEU A 214 -17.18 -16.15 -4.87
CA LEU A 214 -15.92 -15.43 -4.67
C LEU A 214 -16.09 -13.97 -5.13
N ILE A 215 -16.17 -13.07 -4.15
CA ILE A 215 -16.04 -11.63 -4.33
C ILE A 215 -14.58 -11.30 -4.60
N ASP A 216 -14.34 -10.56 -5.68
CA ASP A 216 -13.04 -10.00 -6.04
C ASP A 216 -12.54 -9.04 -4.96
N ILE A 217 -11.32 -9.28 -4.47
CA ILE A 217 -10.76 -8.54 -3.35
C ILE A 217 -10.42 -7.10 -3.73
N GLY A 218 -9.94 -6.86 -4.96
CA GLY A 218 -9.61 -5.52 -5.42
C GLY A 218 -10.86 -4.64 -5.56
N LEU A 219 -11.96 -5.20 -6.07
CA LEU A 219 -13.26 -4.56 -6.14
C LEU A 219 -13.85 -4.33 -4.75
N ALA A 220 -13.81 -5.33 -3.88
CA ALA A 220 -14.23 -5.20 -2.48
C ALA A 220 -13.48 -4.06 -1.79
N THR A 221 -12.16 -4.01 -1.94
CA THR A 221 -11.32 -2.92 -1.45
C THR A 221 -11.76 -1.56 -1.96
N ARG A 222 -11.88 -1.36 -3.28
CA ARG A 222 -12.30 -0.06 -3.84
C ARG A 222 -13.65 0.37 -3.26
N LYS A 223 -14.63 -0.54 -3.22
CA LYS A 223 -15.97 -0.25 -2.69
C LYS A 223 -15.98 0.03 -1.20
N ILE A 224 -15.15 -0.67 -0.41
CA ILE A 224 -14.98 -0.39 1.02
C ILE A 224 -14.33 0.98 1.24
N LEU A 225 -13.34 1.39 0.43
CA LEU A 225 -12.69 2.69 0.56
C LEU A 225 -13.60 3.86 0.15
N GLU A 226 -14.36 3.68 -0.93
CA GLU A 226 -15.44 4.61 -1.33
C GLU A 226 -16.47 4.74 -0.18
N ALA A 227 -16.98 3.62 0.31
CA ALA A 227 -17.95 3.58 1.40
C ALA A 227 -17.41 4.15 2.71
N LYS A 228 -16.12 3.95 3.04
CA LYS A 228 -15.49 4.53 4.24
C LYS A 228 -15.53 6.05 4.20
N THR A 229 -15.12 6.64 3.08
CA THR A 229 -15.11 8.10 2.90
C THR A 229 -16.53 8.66 3.05
N TYR A 230 -17.52 7.97 2.49
CA TYR A 230 -18.92 8.34 2.63
C TYR A 230 -19.45 8.18 4.08
N ALA A 231 -19.06 7.11 4.77
CA ALA A 231 -19.42 6.87 6.17
C ALA A 231 -18.85 7.97 7.09
N GLU A 232 -17.61 8.40 6.87
CA GLU A 232 -16.98 9.49 7.63
C GLU A 232 -17.75 10.82 7.45
N GLN A 233 -18.20 11.13 6.24
CA GLN A 233 -19.06 12.30 5.97
C GLN A 233 -20.40 12.24 6.71
N LYS A 234 -20.89 11.02 6.98
CA LYS A 234 -22.16 10.77 7.70
C LYS A 234 -21.97 10.58 9.21
N GLY A 235 -20.74 10.67 9.72
CA GLY A 235 -20.42 10.43 11.13
C GLY A 235 -20.51 8.97 11.56
N ILE A 236 -20.47 8.04 10.60
CA ILE A 236 -20.59 6.59 10.82
C ILE A 236 -19.21 5.95 10.80
N LEU A 237 -18.93 5.13 11.81
CA LEU A 237 -17.69 4.41 11.91
C LEU A 237 -17.75 3.09 11.14
N LEU A 238 -17.25 3.08 9.90
CA LEU A 238 -17.14 1.88 9.09
C LEU A 238 -15.93 1.03 9.50
N GLY A 239 -16.16 -0.22 9.86
CA GLY A 239 -15.15 -1.16 10.32
C GLY A 239 -15.37 -2.58 9.87
N GLY A 240 -14.52 -3.48 10.34
CA GLY A 240 -14.49 -4.89 9.96
C GLY A 240 -13.29 -5.59 10.57
N PRO A 241 -13.06 -6.88 10.28
CA PRO A 241 -11.90 -7.62 10.78
C PRO A 241 -10.58 -6.95 10.33
N TRP A 242 -10.55 -6.33 9.15
CA TRP A 242 -9.41 -5.55 8.65
C TRP A 242 -9.14 -4.26 9.44
N ARG A 243 -10.16 -3.64 10.05
CA ARG A 243 -10.02 -2.39 10.82
C ARG A 243 -9.00 -2.52 11.95
N ARG A 244 -8.91 -3.70 12.58
CA ARG A 244 -7.93 -3.97 13.65
C ARG A 244 -6.48 -3.94 13.14
N VAL A 245 -6.27 -4.28 11.87
CA VAL A 245 -4.96 -4.22 11.19
C VAL A 245 -4.57 -2.78 10.83
N MET A 246 -5.56 -1.91 10.55
CA MET A 246 -5.36 -0.50 10.15
C MET A 246 -5.13 0.45 11.34
N TYR A 247 -5.86 0.23 12.43
CA TYR A 247 -5.86 1.13 13.59
C TYR A 247 -5.01 0.65 14.75
N GLY A 248 -4.34 -0.50 14.59
CA GLY A 248 -3.45 -1.11 15.58
C GLY A 248 -3.89 -0.79 17.01
N SER A 249 -5.09 -1.22 17.41
CA SER A 249 -5.63 -0.79 18.70
C SER A 249 -4.73 -1.32 19.83
N SER A 250 -3.78 -0.52 20.28
CA SER A 250 -3.84 0.25 21.53
C SER A 250 -5.03 0.00 22.47
N ASN A 251 -5.48 -1.24 22.62
CA ASN A 251 -6.13 -1.72 23.83
C ASN A 251 -6.08 -3.25 23.82
N ASN A 252 -5.21 -3.78 24.68
CA ASN A 252 -4.85 -5.19 24.91
C ASN A 252 -3.73 -5.82 24.08
N ILE A 253 -2.58 -5.15 23.96
CA ILE A 253 -1.30 -5.90 23.88
C ILE A 253 -0.30 -5.47 25.00
N ALA A 254 -0.45 -4.28 25.60
CA ALA A 254 0.39 -3.83 26.72
C ALA A 254 -0.29 -3.94 28.11
N GLY A 255 -1.14 -4.94 28.30
CA GLY A 255 -1.56 -5.37 29.62
C GLY A 255 -1.40 -6.88 29.69
N ARG A 256 -0.33 -7.37 30.32
CA ARG A 256 -0.31 -8.71 30.89
C ARG A 256 -1.30 -8.79 32.06
N GLY A 257 -2.58 -8.56 31.81
CA GLY A 257 -3.58 -9.40 32.45
C GLY A 257 -3.62 -10.64 31.59
N ASN A 258 -3.44 -11.84 32.15
CA ASN A 258 -3.65 -13.09 31.43
C ASN A 258 -5.09 -13.07 30.86
N GLN A 259 -5.26 -12.60 29.63
CA GLN A 259 -6.58 -12.53 29.01
C GLN A 259 -6.90 -13.93 28.52
N VAL A 260 -7.72 -14.63 29.30
CA VAL A 260 -8.24 -15.95 28.95
C VAL A 260 -9.02 -15.82 27.64
N PRO A 261 -8.84 -16.73 26.65
CA PRO A 261 -9.60 -16.68 25.41
C PRO A 261 -11.11 -16.64 25.69
N THR A 262 -11.89 -16.08 24.77
CA THR A 262 -13.36 -16.03 24.96
C THR A 262 -13.90 -17.44 25.14
N LEU A 263 -14.55 -17.68 26.27
CA LEU A 263 -15.16 -18.97 26.58
C LEU A 263 -16.57 -19.00 26.02
N LEU A 264 -16.87 -20.06 25.29
CA LEU A 264 -18.18 -20.34 24.77
C LEU A 264 -18.94 -21.20 25.78
N ILE A 265 -20.12 -20.75 26.20
CA ILE A 265 -20.98 -21.49 27.12
C ILE A 265 -22.28 -21.86 26.38
N GLU A 266 -22.48 -23.17 26.22
CA GLU A 266 -23.67 -23.72 25.59
C GLU A 266 -24.90 -23.68 26.52
N PRO A 267 -26.13 -23.83 25.99
CA PRO A 267 -27.34 -23.98 26.80
C PRO A 267 -27.26 -25.04 27.90
N THR A 268 -26.44 -26.07 27.71
CA THR A 268 -26.23 -27.17 28.66
C THR A 268 -25.26 -26.83 29.79
N GLY A 269 -24.62 -25.65 29.79
CA GLY A 269 -23.55 -25.29 30.72
C GLY A 269 -22.18 -25.84 30.35
N GLN A 270 -22.07 -26.54 29.23
CA GLN A 270 -20.81 -27.02 28.69
C GLN A 270 -19.95 -25.85 28.19
N VAL A 271 -18.68 -25.83 28.61
CA VAL A 271 -17.68 -24.83 28.23
C VAL A 271 -16.76 -25.39 27.14
N SER A 272 -16.45 -24.55 26.15
CA SER A 272 -15.48 -24.85 25.08
C SER A 272 -14.83 -23.56 24.56
N PHE A 273 -13.80 -23.69 23.72
CA PHE A 273 -13.37 -22.57 22.89
C PHE A 273 -14.21 -22.51 21.61
N PRO A 274 -14.55 -21.32 21.11
CA PRO A 274 -15.38 -21.22 19.92
C PRO A 274 -14.83 -21.94 18.68
N ALA A 275 -13.51 -21.87 18.46
CA ALA A 275 -12.81 -22.57 17.38
C ALA A 275 -12.79 -24.10 17.55
N TYR A 276 -12.84 -24.57 18.80
CA TYR A 276 -12.80 -26.00 19.15
C TYR A 276 -14.03 -26.39 19.95
N HIS A 277 -15.23 -26.02 19.48
CA HIS A 277 -16.49 -26.28 20.17
C HIS A 277 -16.73 -27.79 20.45
N GLY A 278 -16.10 -28.69 19.68
CA GLY A 278 -16.08 -30.14 19.91
C GLY A 278 -15.18 -30.58 21.07
N LYS A 279 -14.18 -29.80 21.46
CA LYS A 279 -13.32 -30.04 22.64
C LYS A 279 -14.02 -29.49 23.89
N LYS A 280 -14.82 -30.34 24.52
CA LYS A 280 -15.56 -30.04 25.75
C LYS A 280 -14.59 -29.90 26.93
N LEU A 281 -14.38 -28.67 27.39
CA LEU A 281 -13.39 -28.33 28.44
C LEU A 281 -13.90 -28.67 29.86
N GLY A 282 -15.21 -28.70 30.05
CA GLY A 282 -15.88 -29.04 31.30
C GLY A 282 -17.18 -28.27 31.49
N HIS A 283 -17.81 -28.38 32.65
CA HIS A 283 -19.06 -27.70 32.97
C HIS A 283 -18.82 -26.37 33.72
N VAL A 284 -19.60 -25.34 33.40
CA VAL A 284 -19.39 -23.96 33.87
C VAL A 284 -19.41 -23.80 35.39
N GLU A 285 -20.05 -24.72 36.11
CA GLU A 285 -20.08 -24.77 37.59
C GLU A 285 -18.70 -24.85 38.25
N ARG A 286 -17.70 -25.38 37.55
CA ARG A 286 -16.34 -25.58 38.07
C ARG A 286 -15.31 -24.91 37.16
N LEU A 287 -15.57 -23.65 36.81
CA LEU A 287 -14.73 -22.89 35.88
C LEU A 287 -13.27 -22.81 36.36
N GLU A 288 -13.06 -22.70 37.67
CA GLU A 288 -11.78 -22.76 38.35
C GLU A 288 -11.00 -24.05 38.06
N GLU A 289 -11.65 -25.21 38.12
CA GLU A 289 -11.04 -26.50 37.80
C GLU A 289 -10.76 -26.62 36.31
N ILE A 290 -11.65 -26.08 35.46
CA ILE A 290 -11.46 -26.07 34.00
C ILE A 290 -10.23 -25.26 33.63
N LEU A 291 -10.10 -24.04 34.14
CA LEU A 291 -8.97 -23.15 33.82
C LEU A 291 -7.63 -23.68 34.33
N ALA A 292 -7.64 -24.51 35.38
CA ALA A 292 -6.47 -25.22 35.89
C ALA A 292 -6.23 -26.59 35.22
N SER A 293 -7.17 -27.09 34.40
CA SER A 293 -7.08 -28.43 33.83
C SER A 293 -5.97 -28.51 32.76
N PRO A 294 -5.27 -29.66 32.67
CA PRO A 294 -4.31 -29.90 31.59
C PRO A 294 -4.92 -29.74 30.20
N LEU A 295 -6.19 -30.17 30.03
CA LEU A 295 -6.91 -30.07 28.77
C LEU A 295 -7.12 -28.61 28.34
N PHE A 296 -7.46 -27.72 29.27
CA PHE A 296 -7.58 -26.29 28.99
C PHE A 296 -6.23 -25.69 28.61
N ILE A 297 -5.16 -25.98 29.36
CA ILE A 297 -3.82 -25.46 29.08
C ILE A 297 -3.33 -25.92 27.71
N GLU A 298 -3.48 -27.21 27.40
CA GLU A 298 -3.13 -27.79 26.11
C GLU A 298 -3.92 -27.15 24.97
N THR A 299 -5.25 -27.07 25.12
CA THR A 299 -6.11 -26.51 24.07
C THR A 299 -5.87 -25.00 23.89
N ASN A 300 -5.57 -24.27 24.97
CA ASN A 300 -5.21 -22.86 24.90
C ASN A 300 -3.84 -22.65 24.22
N GLN A 301 -2.86 -23.51 24.51
CA GLN A 301 -1.55 -23.50 23.85
C GLN A 301 -1.64 -23.91 22.38
N GLU A 302 -2.52 -24.84 22.02
CA GLU A 302 -2.84 -25.20 20.65
C GLU A 302 -3.51 -24.03 19.92
N TRP A 303 -4.54 -23.42 20.51
CA TRP A 303 -5.19 -22.22 19.99
C TRP A 303 -4.20 -21.08 19.73
N GLU A 304 -3.35 -20.77 20.71
CA GLU A 304 -2.31 -19.74 20.59
C GLU A 304 -1.23 -20.14 19.57
N ARG A 305 -0.82 -21.40 19.48
CA ARG A 305 0.10 -21.87 18.44
C ARG A 305 -0.50 -21.75 17.05
N GLU A 306 -1.74 -22.18 16.84
CA GLU A 306 -2.40 -22.12 15.53
C GLU A 306 -2.64 -20.67 15.09
N LYS A 307 -3.08 -19.82 16.02
CA LYS A 307 -3.16 -18.36 15.85
C LYS A 307 -1.79 -17.77 15.46
N ARG A 308 -0.71 -18.16 16.13
CA ARG A 308 0.66 -17.65 15.89
C ARG A 308 1.45 -18.37 14.79
N ALA A 309 0.90 -19.40 14.15
CA ALA A 309 1.60 -20.14 13.09
C ALA A 309 1.68 -19.38 11.74
N CYS A 310 1.53 -18.05 11.75
CA CYS A 310 1.62 -17.17 10.57
C CYS A 310 3.05 -16.66 10.30
N ASN A 311 4.08 -17.32 10.86
CA ASN A 311 5.49 -16.93 10.80
C ASN A 311 5.92 -16.50 9.38
N GLY A 312 6.19 -15.21 9.21
CA GLY A 312 6.74 -14.62 7.98
C GLY A 312 5.73 -13.93 7.05
N CYS A 313 4.50 -13.67 7.50
CA CYS A 313 3.50 -12.92 6.73
C CYS A 313 3.60 -11.40 6.97
N GLU A 314 3.48 -10.58 5.92
CA GLU A 314 3.62 -9.12 5.97
C GLU A 314 2.66 -8.37 6.93
N ILE A 315 1.56 -8.99 7.40
CA ILE A 315 0.64 -8.39 8.40
C ILE A 315 0.70 -9.07 9.77
N GLU A 316 1.54 -10.08 9.95
CA GLU A 316 1.67 -10.81 11.21
C GLU A 316 1.90 -9.86 12.39
N ASN A 317 2.74 -8.83 12.23
CA ASN A 317 3.03 -7.85 13.29
C ASN A 317 1.85 -6.92 13.64
N TYR A 318 0.83 -6.82 12.78
CA TYR A 318 -0.35 -5.95 12.97
C TYR A 318 -1.58 -6.76 13.39
N CYS A 319 -1.68 -7.97 12.87
CA CYS A 319 -2.77 -8.90 13.10
C CYS A 319 -2.51 -9.80 14.32
N ASN A 320 -1.25 -10.19 14.57
CA ASN A 320 -0.82 -11.15 15.59
C ASN A 320 -1.67 -12.44 15.59
N GLY A 321 -1.92 -12.97 14.39
CA GLY A 321 -2.79 -14.12 14.19
C GLY A 321 -4.28 -13.88 14.36
N TYR A 322 -4.74 -12.65 14.64
CA TYR A 322 -6.15 -12.32 14.89
C TYR A 322 -7.09 -12.74 13.77
N LEU A 323 -6.82 -12.37 12.51
CA LEU A 323 -7.65 -12.71 11.34
C LEU A 323 -7.76 -14.22 11.17
N LYS A 324 -6.63 -14.94 11.34
CA LYS A 324 -6.62 -16.40 11.36
C LYS A 324 -7.44 -16.95 12.52
N GLY A 325 -7.34 -16.36 13.70
CA GLY A 325 -8.15 -16.69 14.86
C GLY A 325 -9.64 -16.40 14.66
N VAL A 326 -10.01 -15.38 13.89
CA VAL A 326 -11.38 -15.03 13.51
C VAL A 326 -11.93 -16.06 12.53
N VAL A 327 -11.19 -16.41 11.48
CA VAL A 327 -11.62 -17.47 10.55
C VAL A 327 -11.71 -18.80 11.27
N MET A 328 -10.70 -19.18 12.06
CA MET A 328 -10.72 -20.39 12.88
C MET A 328 -11.89 -20.39 13.88
N TYR A 329 -12.26 -19.22 14.42
CA TYR A 329 -13.45 -19.05 15.24
C TYR A 329 -14.75 -19.33 14.46
N HIS A 330 -14.88 -18.85 13.22
CA HIS A 330 -16.10 -18.94 12.43
C HIS A 330 -16.25 -20.25 11.65
N THR A 331 -15.15 -20.85 11.20
CA THR A 331 -15.13 -22.06 10.35
C THR A 331 -14.72 -23.32 11.10
N GLY A 332 -14.07 -23.19 12.27
CA GLY A 332 -13.45 -24.31 12.99
C GLY A 332 -12.23 -24.89 12.26
N ARG A 333 -11.73 -24.20 11.23
CA ARG A 333 -10.64 -24.66 10.37
C ARG A 333 -9.62 -23.56 10.12
N LEU A 334 -8.44 -23.98 9.68
CA LEU A 334 -7.34 -23.09 9.30
C LEU A 334 -7.35 -22.71 7.81
N ASP A 335 -8.31 -23.18 7.02
CA ASP A 335 -8.46 -22.81 5.61
C ASP A 335 -9.32 -21.54 5.46
N GLY A 336 -8.95 -20.65 4.53
CA GLY A 336 -9.79 -19.53 4.11
C GLY A 336 -9.34 -18.16 4.62
N TYR A 337 -8.60 -18.09 5.73
CA TYR A 337 -8.13 -16.83 6.33
C TYR A 337 -7.22 -16.00 5.42
N GLU A 338 -6.62 -16.63 4.40
CA GLU A 338 -5.86 -15.95 3.37
C GLU A 338 -6.71 -14.92 2.62
N ARG A 339 -8.03 -15.08 2.58
CA ARG A 339 -8.94 -14.16 1.89
C ARG A 339 -9.22 -12.91 2.73
N GLU A 340 -9.50 -13.08 4.02
CA GLU A 340 -9.64 -11.99 4.98
C GLU A 340 -8.31 -11.25 5.13
N CYS A 341 -7.18 -11.96 5.13
CA CYS A 341 -5.84 -11.39 5.09
C CYS A 341 -5.57 -10.59 3.81
N ARG A 342 -5.93 -11.13 2.63
CA ARG A 342 -5.78 -10.42 1.35
C ARG A 342 -6.68 -9.19 1.26
N LEU A 343 -7.91 -9.25 1.77
CA LEU A 343 -8.79 -8.08 1.86
C LEU A 343 -8.22 -7.04 2.82
N ALA A 344 -7.76 -7.44 4.00
CA ALA A 344 -7.13 -6.52 4.95
C ALA A 344 -5.90 -5.84 4.34
N MET A 345 -5.06 -6.59 3.64
CA MET A 345 -3.90 -6.04 2.92
C MET A 345 -4.29 -5.09 1.80
N SER A 346 -5.27 -5.46 0.99
CA SER A 346 -5.71 -4.64 -0.12
C SER A 346 -6.36 -3.33 0.35
N VAL A 347 -7.16 -3.36 1.42
CA VAL A 347 -7.73 -2.15 2.05
C VAL A 347 -6.63 -1.28 2.67
N LEU A 348 -5.64 -1.87 3.34
CA LEU A 348 -4.47 -1.15 3.86
C LEU A 348 -3.68 -0.46 2.75
N ASP A 349 -3.38 -1.17 1.67
CA ASP A 349 -2.65 -0.62 0.53
C ASP A 349 -3.46 0.45 -0.21
N GLY A 350 -4.77 0.28 -0.33
CA GLY A 350 -5.64 1.29 -0.92
C GLY A 350 -5.75 2.56 -0.06
N LEU A 351 -5.75 2.45 1.28
CA LEU A 351 -5.64 3.61 2.17
C LEU A 351 -4.30 4.33 2.02
N LYS A 352 -3.17 3.58 1.96
CA LYS A 352 -1.84 4.15 1.73
C LYS A 352 -1.72 4.92 0.41
N ARG A 353 -2.47 4.50 -0.62
CA ARG A 353 -2.49 5.12 -1.95
C ARG A 353 -3.46 6.29 -2.09
N SER A 354 -4.31 6.54 -1.08
CA SER A 354 -5.26 7.65 -1.08
C SER A 354 -4.63 8.90 -0.46
N THR A 355 -4.52 9.99 -1.21
CA THR A 355 -3.76 11.20 -0.86
C THR A 355 -4.43 12.13 0.16
N ASN A 356 -5.56 11.75 0.76
CA ASN A 356 -6.36 12.61 1.66
C ASN A 356 -6.96 11.86 2.87
N SER A 357 -6.47 10.66 3.21
CA SER A 357 -7.01 9.90 4.35
C SER A 357 -6.21 10.17 5.63
N GLU A 358 -6.80 10.85 6.60
CA GLU A 358 -6.26 10.93 7.97
C GLU A 358 -6.23 9.53 8.60
N LEU A 359 -5.06 9.13 9.10
CA LEU A 359 -4.94 7.94 9.94
C LEU A 359 -5.10 8.37 11.40
N VAL A 360 -6.32 8.30 11.94
CA VAL A 360 -6.55 8.53 13.37
C VAL A 360 -5.95 7.36 14.16
N LEU A 361 -4.75 7.55 14.71
CA LEU A 361 -4.20 6.65 15.72
C LEU A 361 -4.99 6.83 17.01
N SER A 362 -6.09 6.07 17.18
CA SER A 362 -6.65 5.93 18.53
C SER A 362 -5.60 5.22 19.36
N ARG A 363 -5.02 5.89 20.37
CA ARG A 363 -4.48 5.20 21.56
C ARG A 363 -5.64 5.04 22.52
N GLN A 364 -5.83 3.84 23.04
CA GLN A 364 -6.52 3.71 24.31
C GLN A 364 -5.55 3.07 25.34
N LEU A 365 -5.73 3.50 26.58
CA LEU A 365 -4.86 3.22 27.71
C LEU A 365 -5.20 1.85 28.32
N VAL A 366 -4.19 1.11 28.77
CA VAL A 366 -4.34 0.10 29.82
C VAL A 366 -3.64 0.62 31.07
N GLY A 367 -4.39 1.03 32.09
CA GLY A 367 -3.83 1.39 33.39
C GLY A 367 -3.50 0.15 34.24
N GLN A 368 -2.38 0.16 34.96
CA GLN A 368 -2.07 -0.77 36.05
C GLN A 368 -1.76 0.00 37.34
N TYR A 369 -2.20 -0.54 38.48
CA TYR A 369 -1.97 -0.02 39.83
C TYR A 369 -0.79 -0.75 40.49
N HIS A 370 -0.07 -0.08 41.40
CA HIS A 370 0.91 -0.72 42.28
C HIS A 370 0.78 -0.17 43.73
N GLN A 371 0.54 -1.08 44.69
CA GLN A 371 0.62 -0.91 46.17
C GLN A 371 -0.26 0.16 46.83
N ASP A 372 -1.61 0.02 46.82
CA ASP A 372 -2.55 0.87 47.60
C ASP A 372 -2.39 2.39 47.41
N ARG A 373 -1.68 2.78 46.35
CA ARG A 373 -1.52 4.14 45.87
C ARG A 373 -1.96 4.15 44.43
N SER A 374 -2.86 5.06 44.11
CA SER A 374 -3.15 5.40 42.72
C SER A 374 -1.89 6.01 42.12
N VAL A 375 -1.04 5.20 41.51
CA VAL A 375 -0.01 5.73 40.62
C VAL A 375 -0.70 6.04 39.30
N VAL A 376 -1.11 7.29 39.20
CA VAL A 376 -1.53 7.91 37.95
C VAL A 376 -0.25 8.25 37.18
N MET A 377 0.21 7.35 36.30
CA MET A 377 1.13 7.73 35.22
C MET A 377 0.29 8.34 34.10
N ASN A 378 0.17 9.67 34.07
CA ASN A 378 -0.58 10.40 33.05
C ASN A 378 0.13 11.69 32.63
N ARG A 379 -0.13 12.04 31.36
CA ARG A 379 0.10 13.32 30.62
C ARG A 379 1.37 13.29 29.75
N LEU A 380 1.30 13.48 28.43
CA LEU A 380 0.70 14.65 27.77
C LEU A 380 -0.40 14.28 26.76
N VAL A 381 -1.61 14.81 26.93
CA VAL A 381 -2.18 15.96 26.18
C VAL A 381 -2.24 15.70 24.67
N GLY A 382 -3.48 15.60 24.18
CA GLY A 382 -3.77 15.29 22.79
C GLY A 382 -3.31 16.36 21.81
N THR A 383 -2.78 15.89 20.70
CA THR A 383 -2.94 16.49 19.37
C THR A 383 -2.86 15.37 18.35
N SER A 384 -3.75 15.41 17.35
CA SER A 384 -3.65 14.66 16.11
C SER A 384 -2.29 14.94 15.45
N ILE A 385 -1.67 13.94 14.84
CA ILE A 385 -0.51 14.15 13.96
C ILE A 385 -0.86 13.58 12.59
N ASN A 386 -0.65 14.37 11.54
CA ASN A 386 -0.77 13.92 10.16
C ASN A 386 0.26 12.81 9.91
N ALA A 387 -0.21 11.61 9.58
CA ALA A 387 0.68 10.53 9.16
C ALA A 387 1.12 10.80 7.71
N THR A 388 2.32 11.33 7.54
CA THR A 388 2.96 11.42 6.22
C THR A 388 3.50 10.05 5.81
N SER A 389 3.80 9.87 4.53
CA SER A 389 4.41 8.65 3.98
C SER A 389 5.68 8.24 4.73
N GLU A 390 6.49 9.20 5.21
CA GLU A 390 7.74 8.89 5.93
C GLU A 390 7.50 8.21 7.30
N ILE A 391 6.43 8.60 8.02
CA ILE A 391 6.09 8.00 9.32
C ILE A 391 5.58 6.55 9.15
N LEU A 392 4.83 6.31 8.08
CA LEU A 392 4.31 4.99 7.73
C LEU A 392 5.42 4.05 7.22
N ASP A 393 6.39 4.60 6.48
CA ASP A 393 7.57 3.87 5.98
C ASP A 393 8.53 3.48 7.12
N PHE A 394 8.76 4.35 8.12
CA PHE A 394 9.50 4.02 9.34
C PHE A 394 8.86 2.84 10.10
N LEU A 395 7.55 2.88 10.32
CA LEU A 395 6.83 1.82 11.03
C LEU A 395 6.78 0.50 10.23
N GLY A 396 6.91 0.57 8.90
CA GLY A 396 7.03 -0.58 8.00
C GLY A 396 8.37 -1.31 8.09
N LEU A 397 9.43 -0.70 8.62
CA LEU A 397 10.76 -1.32 8.75
C LEU A 397 10.84 -2.42 9.81
N PHE A 398 9.92 -2.44 10.77
CA PHE A 398 9.85 -3.46 11.82
C PHE A 398 9.09 -4.72 11.39
N LYS A 399 8.76 -4.86 10.09
CA LYS A 399 8.00 -6.01 9.53
C LYS A 399 8.79 -7.31 9.35
N ASP A 400 10.13 -7.29 9.34
CA ASP A 400 10.94 -8.45 8.89
C ASP A 400 12.22 -8.65 9.75
N PRO A 401 12.33 -9.72 10.57
CA PRO A 401 13.46 -9.93 11.48
C PRO A 401 14.65 -10.72 10.89
N VAL A 402 14.75 -10.85 9.55
CA VAL A 402 15.74 -11.76 8.96
C VAL A 402 17.05 -11.05 8.57
N HIS A 403 18.09 -11.39 9.34
CA HIS A 403 19.52 -11.10 9.19
C HIS A 403 20.04 -9.73 9.70
N PRO A 404 20.94 -9.69 10.72
CA PRO A 404 21.51 -8.45 11.25
C PRO A 404 22.23 -7.54 10.23
N ALA A 405 22.68 -8.11 9.11
CA ALA A 405 23.37 -7.37 8.05
C ALA A 405 22.41 -6.57 7.14
N SER A 406 21.15 -7.02 6.97
CA SER A 406 20.12 -6.31 6.18
C SER A 406 19.39 -5.23 6.99
N LEU A 407 19.40 -5.36 8.33
CA LEU A 407 18.96 -4.33 9.27
C LEU A 407 19.94 -3.15 9.27
N TYR A 408 21.26 -3.43 9.25
CA TYR A 408 22.28 -2.40 9.10
C TYR A 408 21.96 -1.56 7.82
N GLU A 409 21.87 -2.20 6.64
CA GLU A 409 21.53 -1.55 5.35
C GLU A 409 20.20 -0.75 5.31
N ARG A 410 19.28 -0.94 6.28
CA ARG A 410 17.98 -0.24 6.36
C ARG A 410 17.90 0.84 7.43
N TYR A 411 18.61 0.70 8.56
CA TYR A 411 18.82 1.80 9.53
C TYR A 411 19.78 2.86 9.01
N SER A 412 20.38 2.57 7.86
CA SER A 412 21.12 3.48 7.00
C SER A 412 20.31 4.62 6.45
N ARG A 413 19.03 4.79 6.76
CA ARG A 413 18.19 5.80 6.11
C ARG A 413 17.90 6.97 7.05
N PRO A 414 18.78 7.98 7.14
CA PRO A 414 18.58 9.10 8.05
C PRO A 414 17.40 10.09 7.86
N ASP A 415 16.48 9.90 6.93
CA ASP A 415 15.11 10.43 6.96
C ASP A 415 14.28 9.76 8.06
N ILE A 416 14.75 8.61 8.51
CA ILE A 416 14.14 7.79 9.55
C ILE A 416 14.73 8.11 10.92
N TRP A 417 15.92 8.70 11.00
CA TRP A 417 16.62 8.91 12.28
C TRP A 417 15.94 9.91 13.23
N PRO A 418 15.38 11.05 12.79
CA PRO A 418 14.59 11.93 13.67
C PRO A 418 13.37 11.19 14.25
N THR A 419 12.71 10.37 13.43
CA THR A 419 11.54 9.56 13.81
C THR A 419 11.91 8.39 14.71
N ALA A 420 13.05 7.73 14.46
CA ALA A 420 13.60 6.63 15.24
C ALA A 420 14.17 7.12 16.58
N SER A 421 14.86 8.26 16.60
CA SER A 421 15.36 8.92 17.81
C SER A 421 14.21 9.44 18.66
N HIS A 422 13.18 10.06 18.05
CA HIS A 422 11.94 10.41 18.75
C HIS A 422 11.24 9.18 19.31
N PHE A 423 11.12 8.08 18.55
CA PHE A 423 10.50 6.83 19.00
C PHE A 423 11.32 6.09 20.08
N MET A 424 12.65 6.11 19.99
CA MET A 424 13.56 5.51 20.97
C MET A 424 13.61 6.33 22.26
N ASN A 425 13.57 7.67 22.17
CA ASN A 425 13.52 8.57 23.32
C ASN A 425 12.27 8.38 24.20
N ILE A 426 11.22 7.73 23.67
CA ILE A 426 9.93 7.52 24.35
C ILE A 426 9.79 6.08 24.88
N ASN A 427 10.67 5.14 24.50
CA ASN A 427 10.48 3.70 24.73
C ASN A 427 11.46 3.01 25.69
N PHE A 428 12.55 3.66 26.12
CA PHE A 428 13.36 3.17 27.23
C PHE A 428 12.93 3.86 28.52
N LEU A 429 12.26 3.12 29.41
CA LEU A 429 11.92 3.56 30.77
C LEU A 429 13.20 3.63 31.58
N ILE A 430 13.88 4.75 31.47
CA ILE A 430 14.87 5.18 32.43
C ILE A 430 14.25 6.36 33.17
N PRO A 431 14.17 6.34 34.51
CA PRO A 431 13.50 7.39 35.26
C PRO A 431 13.99 8.79 34.87
N GLU A 432 13.07 9.75 34.74
CA GLU A 432 13.44 11.15 34.49
C GLU A 432 14.09 11.79 35.72
N ASP A 433 13.81 11.22 36.89
CA ASP A 433 14.42 11.56 38.17
C ASP A 433 15.69 10.76 38.38
N ILE A 434 16.77 11.46 38.70
CA ILE A 434 18.10 10.88 38.77
C ILE A 434 18.26 9.96 39.98
N ASP A 435 17.55 10.23 41.06
CA ASP A 435 17.60 9.42 42.28
C ASP A 435 16.77 8.14 42.09
N GLU A 436 15.65 8.21 41.37
CA GLU A 436 14.90 7.01 40.93
C GLU A 436 15.68 6.15 39.93
N GLU A 437 16.45 6.78 39.04
CA GLU A 437 17.31 6.07 38.08
C GLU A 437 18.50 5.41 38.78
N VAL A 438 19.14 6.10 39.72
CA VAL A 438 20.20 5.55 40.56
C VAL A 438 19.65 4.37 41.38
N GLN A 439 18.49 4.52 42.01
CA GLN A 439 17.84 3.43 42.77
C GLN A 439 17.48 2.25 41.85
N TRP A 440 17.00 2.51 40.64
CA TRP A 440 16.72 1.48 39.63
C TRP A 440 17.99 0.72 39.22
N LEU A 441 19.11 1.42 39.04
CA LEU A 441 20.42 0.83 38.74
C LEU A 441 20.98 0.03 39.92
N GLU A 442 20.75 0.47 41.15
CA GLU A 442 21.12 -0.24 42.38
C GLU A 442 20.29 -1.53 42.55
N ASP A 443 18.97 -1.45 42.35
CA ASP A 443 18.02 -2.57 42.48
C ASP A 443 18.27 -3.67 41.45
N MET A 444 18.70 -3.30 40.25
CA MET A 444 18.86 -4.22 39.11
C MET A 444 20.15 -5.07 39.19
N VAL A 445 21.11 -4.71 40.02
CA VAL A 445 22.46 -5.32 40.03
C VAL A 445 22.90 -5.80 41.44
N GLY A 446 22.20 -5.37 42.50
CA GLY A 446 22.37 -5.86 43.86
C GLY A 446 23.27 -4.99 44.75
N PRO A 447 23.20 -5.16 46.09
CA PRO A 447 23.43 -4.10 47.08
C PRO A 447 24.89 -3.91 47.53
N GLU A 448 25.90 -4.11 46.69
CA GLU A 448 27.29 -3.84 47.12
C GLU A 448 27.64 -2.34 47.06
N GLU A 449 28.03 -1.78 48.21
CA GLU A 449 28.33 -0.36 48.49
C GLU A 449 29.49 0.28 47.68
N SER A 450 29.98 -0.34 46.59
CA SER A 450 31.18 0.15 45.86
C SER A 450 31.05 0.17 44.33
N LYS A 451 29.87 0.53 43.79
CA LYS A 451 29.60 0.52 42.33
C LYS A 451 29.25 1.89 41.70
N ILE A 452 29.28 2.98 42.47
CA ILE A 452 28.89 4.33 42.02
C ILE A 452 29.95 5.36 42.42
N PHE A 453 30.32 6.25 41.49
CA PHE A 453 31.15 7.43 41.76
C PHE A 453 30.47 8.70 41.24
N GLU A 454 30.47 9.76 42.03
CA GLU A 454 29.72 10.99 41.77
C GLU A 454 30.63 12.22 41.81
N THR A 455 30.44 13.15 40.88
CA THR A 455 31.03 14.49 40.88
C THR A 455 29.94 15.56 40.90
N GLU A 456 30.31 16.83 40.68
CA GLU A 456 29.35 17.94 40.63
C GLU A 456 28.34 17.77 39.47
N HIS A 457 28.78 17.27 38.31
CA HIS A 457 27.93 17.18 37.13
C HIS A 457 27.72 15.76 36.57
N PHE A 458 28.35 14.73 37.14
CA PHE A 458 28.27 13.37 36.60
C PHE A 458 28.05 12.31 37.69
N PHE A 459 27.30 11.27 37.32
CA PHE A 459 27.14 10.02 38.09
C PHE A 459 27.68 8.86 37.25
N THR A 460 28.67 8.14 37.75
CA THR A 460 29.25 7.01 37.03
C THR A 460 28.94 5.70 37.74
N TYR A 461 28.23 4.83 37.05
CA TYR A 461 27.91 3.48 37.49
C TYR A 461 28.89 2.48 36.87
N TYR A 462 29.45 1.56 37.67
CA TYR A 462 30.38 0.53 37.23
C TYR A 462 30.15 -0.84 37.92
N PRO A 463 30.11 -1.95 37.17
CA PRO A 463 29.61 -3.22 37.69
C PRO A 463 30.61 -4.11 38.46
N ASP A 464 31.93 -3.97 38.27
CA ASP A 464 32.95 -4.85 38.89
C ASP A 464 34.17 -4.07 39.44
N GLY A 465 34.51 -4.31 40.73
CA GLY A 465 35.85 -4.33 41.37
C GLY A 465 36.86 -3.16 41.28
N ASP A 466 36.75 -2.22 40.36
CA ASP A 466 37.85 -1.30 39.99
C ASP A 466 37.46 0.19 40.12
N GLY A 467 36.89 0.57 41.26
CA GLY A 467 36.32 1.91 41.52
C GLY A 467 37.28 3.11 41.35
N TYR A 468 38.59 2.87 41.32
CA TYR A 468 39.57 3.90 41.00
C TYR A 468 39.46 4.39 39.54
N LEU A 469 39.16 3.49 38.59
CA LEU A 469 39.05 3.84 37.17
C LEU A 469 37.76 4.61 36.86
N ALA A 470 36.66 4.27 37.53
CA ALA A 470 35.41 5.03 37.44
C ALA A 470 35.58 6.46 37.99
N ARG A 471 36.30 6.61 39.12
CA ARG A 471 36.69 7.92 39.66
C ARG A 471 37.47 8.75 38.66
N ASP A 472 38.58 8.20 38.16
CA ASP A 472 39.46 8.88 37.19
C ASP A 472 38.69 9.29 35.91
N PHE A 473 37.77 8.45 35.45
CA PHE A 473 36.94 8.74 34.27
C PHE A 473 35.97 9.89 34.52
N THR A 474 35.28 9.88 35.66
CA THR A 474 34.29 10.91 36.01
C THR A 474 34.96 12.27 36.20
N GLU A 475 36.13 12.31 36.84
CA GLU A 475 36.94 13.53 36.98
C GLU A 475 37.37 14.11 35.62
N LEU A 476 37.68 13.24 34.64
CA LEU A 476 38.02 13.66 33.28
C LEU A 476 36.83 14.31 32.56
N MET A 477 35.62 13.75 32.75
CA MET A 477 34.38 14.31 32.21
C MET A 477 34.05 15.67 32.82
N GLU A 478 34.34 15.84 34.11
CA GLU A 478 34.24 17.11 34.84
C GLU A 478 35.23 18.17 34.31
N GLU A 479 36.44 17.77 33.91
CA GLU A 479 37.40 18.66 33.26
C GLU A 479 36.95 19.07 31.85
N ALA A 480 36.45 18.12 31.06
CA ALA A 480 35.91 18.38 29.72
C ALA A 480 34.68 19.31 29.78
N HIS A 481 33.80 19.11 30.75
CA HIS A 481 32.68 20.01 31.04
C HIS A 481 33.16 21.43 31.33
N ARG A 482 34.08 21.62 32.27
CA ARG A 482 34.66 22.95 32.60
C ARG A 482 35.28 23.64 31.38
N LEU A 483 35.95 22.87 30.51
CA LEU A 483 36.50 23.40 29.26
C LEU A 483 35.39 23.91 28.33
N LEU A 484 34.30 23.14 28.14
CA LEU A 484 33.16 23.56 27.33
C LEU A 484 32.45 24.79 27.93
N ILE A 485 32.32 24.89 29.27
CA ILE A 485 31.81 26.09 29.94
C ILE A 485 32.65 27.33 29.59
N SER A 486 33.98 27.20 29.61
CA SER A 486 34.88 28.29 29.24
C SER A 486 34.72 28.76 27.78
N LYS A 487 34.11 27.93 26.92
CA LYS A 487 33.76 28.22 25.53
C LYS A 487 32.37 28.81 25.35
N GLY A 488 31.65 29.07 26.44
CA GLY A 488 30.33 29.70 26.42
C GLY A 488 29.15 28.74 26.52
N PHE A 489 29.40 27.45 26.75
CA PHE A 489 28.36 26.50 27.17
C PHE A 489 27.98 26.75 28.64
N PHE A 490 26.82 26.24 29.06
CA PHE A 490 26.20 26.47 30.37
C PHE A 490 26.36 25.25 31.27
N HIS A 491 26.29 25.41 32.58
CA HIS A 491 26.33 24.25 33.50
C HIS A 491 25.16 23.30 33.22
N PHE A 492 25.40 21.99 33.30
CA PHE A 492 24.31 21.04 33.12
C PHE A 492 23.27 21.27 34.22
N LYS A 493 21.99 21.33 33.82
CA LYS A 493 20.89 21.58 34.78
C LYS A 493 20.63 20.40 35.72
N ARG A 494 21.10 19.22 35.33
CA ARG A 494 21.03 17.95 36.05
C ARG A 494 22.35 17.21 35.83
N LYS A 495 22.72 16.34 36.76
CA LYS A 495 23.90 15.48 36.58
C LYS A 495 23.65 14.51 35.43
N ILE A 496 24.72 14.16 34.71
CA ILE A 496 24.70 13.23 33.58
C ILE A 496 25.12 11.85 34.07
N ILE A 497 24.33 10.83 33.73
CA ILE A 497 24.66 9.46 34.10
C ILE A 497 25.60 8.84 33.06
N ILE A 498 26.65 8.20 33.56
CA ILE A 498 27.68 7.49 32.83
C ILE A 498 27.56 6.01 33.21
N LEU A 499 27.30 5.15 32.24
CA LEU A 499 27.18 3.71 32.43
C LEU A 499 28.41 3.05 31.82
N VAL A 500 29.23 2.42 32.66
CA VAL A 500 30.48 1.83 32.19
C VAL A 500 30.37 0.31 32.17
N CYS A 501 30.36 -0.28 30.98
CA CYS A 501 30.37 -1.72 30.79
C CYS A 501 31.81 -2.25 30.66
N THR A 502 32.19 -3.22 31.49
CA THR A 502 33.51 -3.86 31.51
C THR A 502 33.77 -4.73 30.28
N SER A 503 32.71 -5.15 29.56
CA SER A 503 32.81 -5.89 28.32
C SER A 503 31.63 -5.61 27.38
N ARG A 504 31.81 -5.88 26.07
CA ARG A 504 30.73 -5.86 25.07
C ARG A 504 29.61 -6.86 25.37
N ALA A 505 29.95 -7.99 26.00
CA ALA A 505 28.97 -8.98 26.44
C ALA A 505 28.10 -8.42 27.57
N GLN A 506 28.70 -7.70 28.52
CA GLN A 506 27.97 -7.02 29.59
C GLN A 506 27.10 -5.89 29.05
N PHE A 507 27.58 -5.12 28.06
CA PHE A 507 26.74 -4.15 27.35
C PHE A 507 25.52 -4.81 26.70
N LYS A 508 25.70 -5.93 25.99
CA LYS A 508 24.59 -6.69 25.39
C LYS A 508 23.61 -7.22 26.44
N HIS A 509 24.11 -7.64 27.60
CA HIS A 509 23.29 -8.11 28.71
C HIS A 509 22.48 -6.97 29.35
N PHE A 510 23.10 -5.80 29.53
CA PHE A 510 22.52 -4.63 30.16
C PHE A 510 21.53 -3.88 29.25
N TRP A 511 21.77 -3.87 27.94
CA TRP A 511 21.06 -3.02 26.98
C TRP A 511 20.28 -3.79 25.88
N GLY A 512 20.46 -5.11 25.78
CA GLY A 512 19.64 -5.98 24.91
C GLY A 512 19.82 -5.82 23.39
N MET A 513 20.78 -5.03 22.89
CA MET A 513 20.93 -4.69 21.46
C MET A 513 21.88 -5.59 20.64
N ALA A 514 21.88 -5.39 19.32
CA ALA A 514 22.80 -5.98 18.32
C ALA A 514 24.28 -5.63 18.59
N PRO A 515 25.28 -6.40 18.08
CA PRO A 515 26.69 -6.13 18.35
C PRO A 515 27.15 -4.76 17.78
N LEU A 516 27.72 -3.90 18.64
CA LEU A 516 28.34 -2.63 18.22
C LEU A 516 29.64 -2.85 17.41
N PRO A 517 30.03 -1.95 16.50
CA PRO A 517 31.34 -1.98 15.83
C PRO A 517 32.52 -1.87 16.79
N GLU A 518 33.67 -2.49 16.45
CA GLU A 518 34.86 -2.53 17.34
C GLU A 518 35.46 -1.16 17.67
N TRP A 519 35.28 -0.17 16.78
CA TRP A 519 35.84 1.17 16.94
C TRP A 519 35.01 2.07 17.87
N VAL A 520 33.74 1.74 18.14
CA VAL A 520 32.89 2.43 19.13
C VAL A 520 33.42 2.17 20.53
N LYS A 521 33.68 3.25 21.29
CA LYS A 521 34.21 3.19 22.65
C LYS A 521 33.29 3.81 23.69
N ALA A 522 32.60 4.89 23.32
CA ALA A 522 31.48 5.45 24.06
C ALA A 522 30.54 6.15 23.09
N PHE A 523 29.28 6.34 23.51
CA PHE A 523 28.28 7.11 22.76
C PHE A 523 27.23 7.68 23.71
N VAL A 524 26.49 8.69 23.25
CA VAL A 524 25.42 9.32 24.01
C VAL A 524 24.05 8.75 23.65
N TYR A 525 23.25 8.49 24.68
CA TYR A 525 21.84 8.11 24.49
C TYR A 525 20.97 8.71 25.59
N LEU A 526 19.92 9.45 25.22
CA LEU A 526 18.98 10.08 26.14
C LEU A 526 19.64 10.89 27.28
N GLY A 527 20.73 11.61 26.99
CA GLY A 527 21.46 12.39 27.99
C GLY A 527 22.32 11.56 28.95
N ARG A 528 22.66 10.32 28.55
CA ARG A 528 23.57 9.41 29.27
C ARG A 528 24.76 9.09 28.40
N ILE A 529 25.87 8.73 29.03
CA ILE A 529 27.10 8.32 28.34
C ILE A 529 27.29 6.83 28.60
N LEU A 530 27.23 6.02 27.54
CA LEU A 530 27.51 4.59 27.64
C LEU A 530 28.94 4.33 27.20
N VAL A 531 29.74 3.70 28.05
CA VAL A 531 31.13 3.36 27.78
C VAL A 531 31.25 1.84 27.67
N VAL A 532 31.83 1.35 26.57
CA VAL A 532 31.88 -0.09 26.27
C VAL A 532 33.34 -0.56 26.23
N ASP A 533 33.67 -1.53 27.09
CA ASP A 533 34.98 -2.24 27.22
C ASP A 533 36.03 -1.55 28.11
N GLN A 534 36.00 -1.82 29.42
CA GLN A 534 36.98 -1.27 30.38
C GLN A 534 38.38 -1.90 30.28
N GLN A 535 38.50 -3.17 29.88
CA GLN A 535 39.73 -3.97 30.07
C GLN A 535 40.94 -3.49 29.23
N LYS A 536 40.72 -2.59 28.26
CA LYS A 536 41.78 -1.99 27.43
C LYS A 536 41.94 -0.46 27.55
N ILE A 537 40.99 0.24 28.18
CA ILE A 537 40.81 1.68 27.96
C ILE A 537 41.44 2.54 29.07
N LEU A 538 41.17 2.28 30.35
CA LEU A 538 41.37 3.31 31.37
C LEU A 538 42.84 3.49 31.85
N PRO A 539 43.66 2.45 32.10
CA PRO A 539 45.03 2.65 32.59
C PRO A 539 46.02 3.21 31.54
N ARG A 540 45.77 2.97 30.25
CA ARG A 540 46.68 3.39 29.15
C ARG A 540 46.34 4.75 28.54
N TYR A 541 45.11 5.24 28.68
CA TYR A 541 44.61 6.41 27.92
C TYR A 541 44.51 7.73 28.72
N ARG A 542 44.89 7.76 30.01
CA ARG A 542 44.98 9.00 30.82
C ARG A 542 45.88 10.09 30.19
N LYS A 543 46.72 9.72 29.20
CA LYS A 543 47.58 10.63 28.42
C LYS A 543 47.29 10.68 26.92
N SER A 544 46.23 10.03 26.45
CA SER A 544 45.88 9.96 25.03
C SER A 544 44.94 11.09 24.66
N ALA A 545 45.49 12.13 24.01
CA ALA A 545 44.71 13.26 23.51
C ALA A 545 43.56 12.84 22.57
N GLY A 546 43.61 11.65 21.96
CA GLY A 546 42.53 11.17 21.09
C GLY A 546 41.27 10.72 21.83
N PHE A 547 41.42 10.11 23.02
CA PHE A 547 40.28 9.64 23.80
C PHE A 547 39.52 10.81 24.45
N PHE A 548 40.25 11.77 25.02
CA PHE A 548 39.65 12.99 25.57
C PHE A 548 38.83 13.77 24.52
N ARG A 549 39.33 13.85 23.28
CA ARG A 549 38.60 14.49 22.17
C ARG A 549 37.31 13.75 21.82
N GLY A 550 37.35 12.41 21.80
CA GLY A 550 36.13 11.61 21.60
C GLY A 550 35.10 11.87 22.70
N MET A 551 35.51 11.98 23.96
CA MET A 551 34.57 12.27 25.04
C MET A 551 34.04 13.72 25.00
N ALA A 552 34.89 14.68 24.63
CA ALA A 552 34.46 16.06 24.43
C ALA A 552 33.44 16.19 23.29
N HIS A 553 33.56 15.38 22.25
CA HIS A 553 32.61 15.28 21.15
C HIS A 553 31.23 14.82 21.65
N GLU A 554 31.18 13.69 22.36
CA GLU A 554 29.96 13.17 22.99
C GLU A 554 29.29 14.19 23.94
N LEU A 555 30.06 14.89 24.76
CA LEU A 555 29.52 15.91 25.67
C LEU A 555 28.79 17.04 24.93
N VAL A 556 29.23 17.41 23.73
CA VAL A 556 28.59 18.46 22.95
C VAL A 556 27.21 18.01 22.46
N HIS A 557 27.03 16.74 22.08
CA HIS A 557 25.70 16.19 21.78
C HIS A 557 24.74 16.32 22.96
N ILE A 558 25.21 16.04 24.18
CA ILE A 558 24.39 16.18 25.40
C ILE A 558 23.96 17.64 25.59
N PHE A 559 24.87 18.59 25.39
CA PHE A 559 24.57 20.01 25.51
C PHE A 559 23.51 20.48 24.52
N LEU A 560 23.63 20.08 23.26
CA LEU A 560 22.67 20.43 22.21
C LEU A 560 21.28 19.85 22.51
N ASN A 561 21.25 18.60 22.97
CA ASN A 561 20.01 17.92 23.37
C ASN A 561 19.33 18.57 24.60
N GLN A 562 20.09 18.95 25.64
CA GLN A 562 19.52 19.64 26.81
C GLN A 562 18.91 21.00 26.47
N LEU A 563 19.37 21.66 25.42
CA LEU A 563 18.77 22.89 24.90
C LEU A 563 17.59 22.64 23.95
N ARG A 564 17.26 21.37 23.67
CA ARG A 564 16.25 20.96 22.67
C ARG A 564 16.52 21.58 21.30
N ILE A 565 17.79 21.65 20.92
CA ILE A 565 18.20 22.17 19.62
C ILE A 565 18.14 21.01 18.62
N HIS A 566 17.40 21.21 17.53
CA HIS A 566 17.32 20.26 16.43
C HIS A 566 18.12 20.80 15.24
N LEU A 567 19.36 20.33 15.09
CA LEU A 567 20.20 20.66 13.92
C LEU A 567 20.11 19.52 12.89
N PRO A 568 20.34 19.80 11.60
CA PRO A 568 20.64 18.75 10.63
C PRO A 568 21.83 17.91 11.11
N SER A 569 21.77 16.58 10.99
CA SER A 569 22.76 15.67 11.59
C SER A 569 24.21 15.96 11.18
N TRP A 570 24.45 16.35 9.94
CA TRP A 570 25.79 16.73 9.48
C TRP A 570 26.30 18.03 10.16
N ILE A 571 25.43 19.00 10.44
CA ILE A 571 25.78 20.24 11.15
C ILE A 571 26.08 19.93 12.61
N GLU A 572 25.23 19.15 13.27
CA GLU A 572 25.41 18.75 14.67
C GLU A 572 26.81 18.16 14.89
N GLU A 573 27.19 17.24 14.03
CA GLU A 573 28.48 16.55 14.03
C GLU A 573 29.65 17.50 13.72
N GLY A 574 29.43 18.49 12.84
CA GLY A 574 30.37 19.58 12.60
C GLY A 574 30.62 20.44 13.85
N VAL A 575 29.58 20.69 14.65
CA VAL A 575 29.65 21.44 15.91
C VAL A 575 30.40 20.62 16.97
N CYS A 576 30.07 19.34 17.12
CA CYS A 576 30.76 18.42 18.02
C CYS A 576 32.26 18.31 17.67
N GLU A 577 32.58 18.29 16.38
CA GLU A 577 33.96 18.29 15.90
C GLU A 577 34.72 19.58 16.19
N TYR A 578 34.09 20.73 15.95
CA TYR A 578 34.69 22.03 16.19
C TYR A 578 35.08 22.24 17.67
N TYR A 579 34.23 21.78 18.60
CA TYR A 579 34.49 21.92 20.03
C TYR A 579 35.37 20.83 20.63
N SER A 580 35.46 19.66 19.99
CA SER A 580 36.27 18.55 20.47
C SER A 580 37.73 18.62 20.02
N ARG A 581 38.05 19.23 18.86
CA ARG A 581 39.44 19.26 18.36
C ARG A 581 39.80 20.51 17.51
N PRO A 582 41.10 20.85 17.39
CA PRO A 582 41.53 21.93 16.52
C PRO A 582 41.28 21.63 15.03
N TYR A 583 40.86 22.64 14.27
CA TYR A 583 40.67 22.55 12.82
C TYR A 583 42.00 22.41 12.06
N ASN A 584 42.03 21.57 11.02
CA ASN A 584 43.19 21.35 10.16
C ASN A 584 42.84 21.52 8.67
N ASP A 585 43.26 22.65 8.12
CA ASP A 585 42.91 23.14 6.77
C ASP A 585 43.49 22.29 5.62
N ASN A 586 44.59 21.57 5.84
CA ASN A 586 45.26 20.80 4.78
C ASN A 586 44.47 19.56 4.34
N LYS A 587 43.65 18.98 5.22
CA LYS A 587 42.83 17.81 4.91
C LYS A 587 41.66 18.17 4.01
N PHE A 588 40.97 19.25 4.33
CA PHE A 588 39.86 19.75 3.51
C PHE A 588 40.33 20.21 2.13
N LYS A 589 41.47 20.90 2.06
CA LYS A 589 42.10 21.28 0.77
C LYS A 589 42.45 20.09 -0.12
N LYS A 590 42.74 18.92 0.45
CA LYS A 590 42.96 17.68 -0.32
C LYS A 590 41.65 17.18 -0.94
N LEU A 591 40.56 17.14 -0.16
CA LEU A 591 39.23 16.73 -0.63
C LEU A 591 38.71 17.62 -1.77
N VAL A 592 38.92 18.93 -1.66
CA VAL A 592 38.57 19.90 -2.70
C VAL A 592 39.29 19.61 -4.03
N ARG A 593 40.61 19.31 -3.99
CA ARG A 593 41.39 18.96 -5.19
C ARG A 593 40.93 17.66 -5.85
N GLU A 594 40.44 16.72 -5.07
CA GLU A 594 39.94 15.43 -5.54
C GLU A 594 38.50 15.52 -6.09
N LYS A 595 37.87 16.71 -6.09
CA LYS A 595 36.49 16.97 -6.55
C LYS A 595 35.42 16.15 -5.81
N ARG A 596 35.58 15.95 -4.50
CA ARG A 596 34.67 15.13 -3.67
C ARG A 596 33.96 15.98 -2.62
N LEU A 597 33.12 16.92 -3.05
CA LEU A 597 32.30 17.76 -2.15
C LEU A 597 30.82 17.57 -2.46
N TYR A 598 30.00 17.41 -1.43
CA TYR A 598 28.55 17.22 -1.52
C TYR A 598 27.83 18.50 -1.15
N GLY A 599 26.77 18.91 -1.87
CA GLY A 599 25.88 20.03 -1.47
C GLY A 599 25.41 19.93 -0.01
N PHE A 600 24.98 21.00 0.66
CA PHE A 600 24.50 20.91 2.06
C PHE A 600 23.17 20.16 2.10
N ARG A 601 22.25 20.45 1.17
CA ARG A 601 21.05 19.63 0.95
C ARG A 601 21.37 18.20 0.50
N GLU A 602 22.46 18.01 -0.25
CA GLU A 602 22.93 16.68 -0.65
C GLU A 602 23.54 15.93 0.54
N MET A 603 24.29 16.59 1.42
CA MET A 603 24.76 16.03 2.69
C MET A 603 23.58 15.75 3.60
N GLU A 604 22.57 16.63 3.66
CA GLU A 604 21.33 16.33 4.35
C GLU A 604 20.63 15.13 3.74
N ALA A 605 20.66 14.91 2.43
CA ALA A 605 20.08 13.74 1.77
C ALA A 605 20.94 12.46 1.93
N LEU A 606 22.26 12.57 1.92
CA LEU A 606 23.23 11.47 2.07
C LEU A 606 23.34 11.03 3.52
N VAL A 607 23.38 12.00 4.42
CA VAL A 607 23.17 11.89 5.86
C VAL A 607 21.66 11.97 6.15
N LYS A 608 20.75 11.78 5.17
CA LYS A 608 19.36 11.26 5.31
C LYS A 608 19.15 9.87 4.68
N HIS A 609 20.10 9.28 3.96
CA HIS A 609 19.88 7.96 3.34
C HIS A 609 21.07 6.97 3.35
N SER A 610 22.16 7.22 4.10
CA SER A 610 23.20 6.20 4.34
C SER A 610 23.52 5.91 5.82
N LEU A 611 23.83 4.64 6.09
CA LEU A 611 24.77 4.16 7.11
C LEU A 611 26.19 4.58 6.65
N LEU A 612 26.35 5.77 6.12
CA LEU A 612 27.40 6.62 6.63
C LEU A 612 26.76 7.33 7.81
N ASP A 613 26.40 6.51 8.81
CA ASP A 613 26.66 6.84 10.20
C ASP A 613 28.03 7.50 10.12
N LEU A 614 28.12 8.76 10.49
CA LEU A 614 29.38 9.46 10.46
C LEU A 614 30.45 8.60 11.18
N ASP A 615 29.97 7.78 12.11
CA ASP A 615 30.44 6.56 12.76
C ASP A 615 30.87 5.33 11.91
N THR A 616 30.22 4.88 10.82
CA THR A 616 30.56 3.59 10.15
C THR A 616 31.96 3.55 9.51
N SER A 617 32.57 4.71 9.31
CA SER A 617 33.96 4.87 8.87
C SER A 617 34.70 5.78 9.84
N PRO A 618 36.01 5.56 10.11
CA PRO A 618 36.76 6.42 11.02
C PRO A 618 36.59 7.90 10.62
N VAL A 619 36.25 8.76 11.57
CA VAL A 619 36.10 10.22 11.41
C VAL A 619 37.18 10.88 10.53
N ARG A 620 38.41 10.34 10.56
CA ARG A 620 39.55 10.84 9.78
C ARG A 620 39.46 10.57 8.27
N GLU A 621 38.58 9.65 7.85
CA GLU A 621 38.43 9.14 6.49
C GLU A 621 37.05 9.50 5.90
N ASN A 622 36.11 9.96 6.73
CA ASN A 622 34.78 10.38 6.30
C ASN A 622 34.78 11.83 5.77
N ILE A 623 34.24 12.02 4.56
CA ILE A 623 34.20 13.30 3.83
C ILE A 623 33.19 14.26 4.46
N CYS A 624 32.03 13.76 4.88
CA CYS A 624 30.98 14.57 5.50
C CYS A 624 31.45 15.18 6.84
N TYR A 625 32.17 14.42 7.68
CA TYR A 625 32.78 14.93 8.92
C TYR A 625 33.77 16.07 8.67
N GLN A 626 34.63 15.91 7.66
CA GLN A 626 35.66 16.89 7.34
C GLN A 626 35.06 18.16 6.74
N GLN A 627 34.01 18.01 5.93
CA GLN A 627 33.26 19.09 5.33
C GLN A 627 32.43 19.87 6.37
N ALA A 628 31.70 19.18 7.25
CA ALA A 628 30.92 19.78 8.32
C ALA A 628 31.81 20.60 9.29
N HIS A 629 32.92 20.01 9.75
CA HIS A 629 33.87 20.72 10.62
C HIS A 629 34.49 21.94 9.92
N SER A 630 34.80 21.86 8.62
CA SER A 630 35.29 22.99 7.83
C SER A 630 34.26 24.12 7.74
N PHE A 631 32.99 23.77 7.54
CA PHE A 631 31.90 24.75 7.50
C PHE A 631 31.70 25.45 8.84
N VAL A 632 31.59 24.70 9.95
CA VAL A 632 31.44 25.27 11.29
C VAL A 632 32.64 26.18 11.64
N TYR A 633 33.85 25.77 11.27
CA TYR A 633 35.03 26.61 11.42
C TYR A 633 34.97 27.88 10.55
N PHE A 634 34.45 27.79 9.33
CA PHE A 634 34.30 28.96 8.46
C PHE A 634 33.27 29.95 9.00
N ILE A 635 32.07 29.50 9.35
CA ILE A 635 30.98 30.38 9.76
C ILE A 635 31.28 31.07 11.10
N THR A 636 31.91 30.36 12.04
CA THR A 636 32.37 30.94 13.32
C THR A 636 33.47 31.98 13.13
N ARG A 637 34.31 31.85 12.08
CA ARG A 637 35.31 32.85 11.71
C ARG A 637 34.74 34.04 10.95
N LEU A 638 33.76 33.80 10.08
CA LEU A 638 33.10 34.83 9.28
C LEU A 638 32.25 35.74 10.16
N THR A 639 31.51 35.14 11.09
CA THR A 639 30.45 35.84 11.83
C THR A 639 30.71 35.99 13.32
N GLY A 640 31.75 35.34 13.83
CA GLY A 640 32.08 35.27 15.24
C GLY A 640 31.39 34.12 15.96
N GLU A 641 32.14 33.41 16.79
CA GLU A 641 31.68 32.23 17.53
C GLU A 641 30.44 32.51 18.39
N LYS A 642 30.34 33.70 19.01
CA LYS A 642 29.17 34.10 19.80
C LYS A 642 27.88 34.15 18.97
N LYS A 643 27.95 34.68 17.74
CA LYS A 643 26.79 34.82 16.84
C LYS A 643 26.33 33.45 16.34
N PHE A 644 27.27 32.55 16.09
CA PHE A 644 26.97 31.16 15.72
C PHE A 644 26.34 30.35 16.85
N ILE A 645 26.83 30.51 18.08
CA ILE A 645 26.18 29.93 19.26
C ILE A 645 24.77 30.49 19.44
N GLU A 646 24.54 31.78 19.20
CA GLU A 646 23.22 32.41 19.31
C GLU A 646 22.25 31.87 18.24
N CYS A 647 22.69 31.72 17.00
CA CYS A 647 21.93 31.07 15.92
C CYS A 647 21.52 29.64 16.31
N ILE A 648 22.48 28.84 16.78
CA ILE A 648 22.23 27.47 17.25
C ILE A 648 21.22 27.47 18.40
N ARG A 649 21.33 28.39 19.35
CA ARG A 649 20.40 28.50 20.49
C ARG A 649 18.98 28.88 20.06
N THR A 650 18.84 29.81 19.12
CA THR A 650 17.53 30.26 18.62
C THR A 650 16.82 29.17 17.80
N THR A 651 17.56 28.17 17.32
CA THR A 651 17.00 27.00 16.64
C THR A 651 16.19 26.10 17.60
N GLY A 652 16.45 26.18 18.92
CA GLY A 652 15.76 25.37 19.93
C GLY A 652 14.30 25.77 20.15
N LEU A 653 13.41 24.76 20.20
CA LEU A 653 11.93 24.80 20.34
C LEU A 653 11.14 25.16 19.07
N SER A 654 11.26 24.35 18.02
CA SER A 654 10.35 24.21 16.85
C SER A 654 10.58 25.08 15.61
N LYS A 655 11.72 25.75 15.48
CA LYS A 655 12.08 26.46 14.24
C LYS A 655 13.02 25.64 13.37
N ASP A 656 12.85 25.71 12.05
CA ASP A 656 13.75 25.07 11.11
C ASP A 656 15.14 25.74 11.15
N PHE A 657 16.22 24.96 11.11
CA PHE A 657 17.57 25.49 11.19
C PHE A 657 17.89 26.43 10.03
N HIS A 658 17.43 26.14 8.81
CA HIS A 658 17.67 27.01 7.66
C HIS A 658 16.98 28.37 7.86
N GLU A 659 15.76 28.37 8.38
CA GLU A 659 15.01 29.61 8.71
C GLU A 659 15.72 30.43 9.79
N VAL A 660 16.13 29.81 10.90
CA VAL A 660 16.81 30.53 12.00
C VAL A 660 18.19 31.04 11.57
N PHE A 661 18.88 30.24 10.76
CA PHE A 661 20.14 30.64 10.16
C PHE A 661 19.95 31.89 9.29
N GLU A 662 18.93 31.90 8.44
CA GLU A 662 18.59 33.06 7.61
C GLU A 662 18.18 34.27 8.45
N GLU A 663 17.37 34.10 9.50
CA GLU A 663 17.01 35.17 10.45
C GLU A 663 18.25 35.82 11.11
N HIS A 664 19.24 35.01 11.51
CA HIS A 664 20.43 35.49 12.22
C HIS A 664 21.48 36.10 11.31
N TYR A 665 21.60 35.57 10.10
CA TYR A 665 22.66 35.95 9.17
C TYR A 665 22.18 36.85 8.04
N GLY A 666 20.87 36.98 7.82
CA GLY A 666 20.26 37.72 6.73
C GLY A 666 20.51 37.09 5.36
N GLN A 667 20.94 35.83 5.33
CA GLN A 667 21.29 35.05 4.14
C GLN A 667 20.96 33.58 4.40
N SER A 668 20.41 32.89 3.40
CA SER A 668 20.03 31.47 3.55
C SER A 668 21.26 30.58 3.75
N LEU A 669 21.05 29.37 4.30
CA LEU A 669 22.13 28.40 4.46
C LEU A 669 22.72 27.97 3.11
N ASP A 670 21.91 27.92 2.05
CA ASP A 670 22.34 27.64 0.68
C ASP A 670 23.21 28.80 0.11
N ASP A 671 22.92 30.05 0.47
CA ASP A 671 23.74 31.20 0.05
C ASP A 671 25.11 31.19 0.76
N ILE A 672 25.11 30.95 2.08
CA ILE A 672 26.36 30.84 2.83
C ILE A 672 27.14 29.58 2.44
N GLU A 673 26.47 28.50 2.01
CA GLU A 673 27.13 27.35 1.42
C GLU A 673 27.96 27.75 0.19
N LEU A 674 27.41 28.58 -0.69
CA LEU A 674 28.11 29.07 -1.86
C LEU A 674 29.32 29.92 -1.46
N GLU A 675 29.19 30.83 -0.50
CA GLU A 675 30.33 31.63 0.02
C GLU A 675 31.42 30.75 0.66
N TRP A 676 31.01 29.76 1.45
CA TRP A 676 31.91 28.77 2.05
C TRP A 676 32.64 27.99 0.96
N ARG A 677 31.92 27.53 -0.06
CA ARG A 677 32.51 26.83 -1.21
C ARG A 677 33.46 27.73 -1.97
N GLU A 678 33.11 28.98 -2.24
CA GLU A 678 33.96 29.95 -2.94
C GLU A 678 35.28 30.21 -2.21
N LYS A 679 35.27 30.25 -0.88
CA LYS A 679 36.52 30.38 -0.10
C LYS A 679 37.52 29.24 -0.36
N TYR A 680 37.01 28.05 -0.66
CA TYR A 680 37.82 26.86 -0.91
C TYR A 680 37.89 26.48 -2.39
N SER A 681 37.05 27.08 -3.22
CA SER A 681 36.91 26.82 -4.64
C SER A 681 37.60 27.90 -5.44
N SER A 682 38.61 27.51 -6.19
CA SER A 682 39.09 28.30 -7.32
C SER A 682 38.19 28.15 -8.58
N ALA A 683 36.91 27.72 -8.47
CA ALA A 683 35.98 27.47 -9.59
C ALA A 683 34.45 27.43 -9.24
N ASN A 684 33.69 28.41 -9.75
CA ASN A 684 32.21 28.58 -9.84
C ASN A 684 31.30 27.31 -9.82
N PHE A 685 30.14 27.37 -9.14
CA PHE A 685 29.03 26.39 -9.25
C PHE A 685 28.11 26.65 -10.47
N LYS A 686 27.47 25.59 -10.98
CA LYS A 686 27.06 25.40 -12.38
C LYS A 686 25.61 25.81 -12.68
N LYS A 687 25.37 26.29 -13.90
CA LYS A 687 24.07 26.72 -14.44
C LYS A 687 23.13 25.52 -14.66
N MET A 688 21.83 25.73 -14.48
CA MET A 688 20.76 24.78 -14.83
C MET A 688 20.07 25.23 -16.11
N ARG A 689 19.53 24.27 -16.87
CA ARG A 689 18.81 24.52 -18.12
C ARG A 689 17.62 23.58 -18.28
N PRO A 690 16.64 23.92 -19.13
CA PRO A 690 15.63 22.96 -19.56
C PRO A 690 16.27 21.70 -20.16
N SER A 691 15.64 20.55 -19.92
CA SER A 691 16.03 19.28 -20.56
C SER A 691 15.90 19.40 -22.08
N ILE A 692 16.82 18.79 -22.83
CA ILE A 692 16.69 18.70 -24.30
C ILE A 692 15.47 17.87 -24.73
N ASN A 693 14.97 17.02 -23.82
CA ASN A 693 13.80 16.16 -24.02
C ASN A 693 12.49 16.82 -23.55
N LEU A 694 12.53 18.05 -23.05
CA LEU A 694 11.34 18.80 -22.66
C LEU A 694 10.50 19.15 -23.90
N ARG A 695 9.18 18.93 -23.80
CA ARG A 695 8.17 19.35 -24.76
C ARG A 695 7.04 20.08 -24.06
N ILE A 696 6.39 20.97 -24.81
CA ILE A 696 5.44 21.94 -24.28
C ILE A 696 4.23 21.98 -25.20
N ILE A 697 3.03 21.73 -24.65
CA ILE A 697 1.77 21.98 -25.33
C ILE A 697 0.99 23.00 -24.53
N LYS A 698 0.50 24.06 -25.19
CA LYS A 698 -0.24 25.15 -24.54
C LYS A 698 -1.61 25.34 -25.18
N LYS A 699 -2.62 25.60 -24.35
CA LYS A 699 -3.94 26.12 -24.75
C LYS A 699 -4.38 27.14 -23.69
N ASN A 700 -4.64 28.38 -24.11
CA ASN A 700 -5.00 29.50 -23.23
C ASN A 700 -3.95 29.72 -22.11
N HIS A 701 -4.37 29.67 -20.83
CA HIS A 701 -3.50 29.85 -19.67
C HIS A 701 -2.92 28.52 -19.13
N ARG A 702 -3.31 27.38 -19.70
CA ARG A 702 -2.87 26.05 -19.27
C ARG A 702 -1.79 25.51 -20.20
N VAL A 703 -0.77 24.91 -19.59
CA VAL A 703 0.44 24.42 -20.26
C VAL A 703 0.72 22.99 -19.77
N LEU A 704 0.86 22.04 -20.68
CA LEU A 704 1.44 20.73 -20.39
C LEU A 704 2.95 20.79 -20.67
N LEU A 705 3.75 20.55 -19.63
CA LEU A 705 5.18 20.27 -19.73
C LEU A 705 5.38 18.77 -19.60
N TYR A 706 6.18 18.19 -20.48
CA TYR A 706 6.48 16.76 -20.37
C TYR A 706 7.83 16.41 -20.96
N ASN A 707 8.46 15.37 -20.41
CA ASN A 707 9.69 14.82 -20.93
C ASN A 707 9.35 13.72 -21.95
N ALA A 708 9.69 13.95 -23.22
CA ALA A 708 9.37 13.06 -24.33
C ALA A 708 10.11 11.71 -24.27
N PHE A 709 11.16 11.59 -23.46
CA PHE A 709 11.98 10.40 -23.32
C PHE A 709 11.64 9.58 -22.05
N TYR A 710 11.44 10.24 -20.91
CA TYR A 710 11.07 9.57 -19.65
C TYR A 710 9.56 9.38 -19.46
N GLY A 711 8.73 10.07 -20.26
CA GLY A 711 7.27 9.97 -20.18
C GLY A 711 6.65 10.63 -18.95
N GLN A 712 7.40 11.46 -18.23
CA GLN A 712 6.92 12.24 -17.09
C GLN A 712 6.28 13.55 -17.55
N SER A 713 5.22 14.00 -16.88
CA SER A 713 4.51 15.23 -17.23
C SER A 713 4.05 16.06 -16.02
N LEU A 714 3.71 17.32 -16.29
CA LEU A 714 3.21 18.32 -15.36
C LEU A 714 2.28 19.30 -16.10
N ILE A 715 1.10 19.57 -15.54
CA ILE A 715 0.24 20.68 -15.99
C ILE A 715 0.59 21.91 -15.16
N ALA A 716 0.82 23.03 -15.83
CA ALA A 716 1.23 24.31 -15.27
C ALA A 716 0.53 25.49 -15.97
N ASN A 717 0.89 26.71 -15.59
CA ASN A 717 0.41 27.95 -16.20
C ASN A 717 1.51 28.66 -17.01
N ASN A 718 1.21 29.84 -17.55
CA ASN A 718 2.16 30.62 -18.36
C ASN A 718 3.40 31.09 -17.60
N ASN A 719 3.34 31.30 -16.28
CA ASN A 719 4.48 31.76 -15.49
C ASN A 719 5.61 30.71 -15.50
N MET A 720 5.26 29.43 -15.59
CA MET A 720 6.22 28.34 -15.70
C MET A 720 7.05 28.42 -16.99
N LEU A 721 6.47 28.92 -18.09
CA LEU A 721 7.20 29.10 -19.35
C LEU A 721 8.25 30.20 -19.22
N ASP A 722 7.93 31.26 -18.49
CA ASP A 722 8.87 32.35 -18.27
C ASP A 722 10.01 31.92 -17.35
N LEU A 723 9.73 31.12 -16.30
CA LEU A 723 10.78 30.48 -15.49
C LEU A 723 11.75 29.65 -16.34
N LEU A 724 11.24 28.78 -17.22
CA LEU A 724 12.08 27.95 -18.10
C LEU A 724 12.95 28.78 -19.06
N LYS A 725 12.44 29.91 -19.57
CA LYS A 725 13.24 30.84 -20.39
C LYS A 725 14.41 31.42 -19.58
N TYR A 726 14.18 31.77 -18.33
CA TYR A 726 15.22 32.33 -17.47
C TYR A 726 16.32 31.31 -17.18
N LEU A 727 15.96 30.07 -16.85
CA LEU A 727 16.93 28.98 -16.70
C LEU A 727 17.74 28.79 -17.99
N ASN A 728 17.10 28.81 -19.16
CA ASN A 728 17.80 28.68 -20.44
C ASN A 728 18.77 29.84 -20.76
N LEU A 729 18.55 31.03 -20.18
CA LEU A 729 19.48 32.16 -20.28
C LEU A 729 20.67 32.04 -19.32
N GLY A 730 20.77 30.93 -18.57
CA GLY A 730 21.81 30.68 -17.59
C GLY A 730 21.74 31.65 -16.41
N LYS A 731 20.54 32.15 -16.11
CA LYS A 731 20.25 33.03 -14.98
C LYS A 731 20.29 32.24 -13.68
N THR A 732 20.84 32.85 -12.64
CA THR A 732 20.91 32.23 -11.32
C THR A 732 19.53 32.19 -10.68
N ILE A 733 19.36 31.39 -9.64
CA ILE A 733 18.10 31.35 -8.87
C ILE A 733 17.80 32.74 -8.27
N SER A 734 18.84 33.50 -7.89
CA SER A 734 18.71 34.89 -7.42
C SER A 734 18.20 35.85 -8.51
N ASP A 735 18.71 35.76 -9.74
CA ASP A 735 18.16 36.55 -10.87
C ASP A 735 16.67 36.26 -11.13
N ILE A 736 16.20 35.06 -10.78
CA ILE A 736 14.83 34.60 -11.02
C ILE A 736 13.91 35.04 -9.88
N SER A 737 14.35 34.90 -8.63
CA SER A 737 13.56 35.30 -7.44
C SER A 737 13.25 36.80 -7.45
N GLU A 738 14.18 37.65 -7.89
CA GLU A 738 13.97 39.10 -8.04
C GLU A 738 12.87 39.47 -9.04
N LYS A 739 12.59 38.60 -10.02
CA LYS A 739 11.65 38.93 -11.10
C LYS A 739 10.25 38.34 -10.93
N PHE A 740 10.13 37.16 -10.32
CA PHE A 740 8.87 36.42 -10.36
C PHE A 740 8.06 36.43 -9.05
N GLU A 741 8.55 37.02 -7.95
CA GLU A 741 7.89 37.02 -6.62
C GLU A 741 7.27 35.65 -6.26
N ILE A 742 8.00 34.55 -6.54
CA ILE A 742 7.52 33.18 -6.28
C ILE A 742 7.97 32.79 -4.87
N SER A 743 7.02 32.67 -3.94
CA SER A 743 7.28 32.29 -2.54
C SER A 743 8.00 30.95 -2.37
N ASP A 744 7.85 30.03 -3.34
CA ASP A 744 8.39 28.66 -3.30
C ASP A 744 9.21 28.27 -4.55
N LEU A 745 10.01 29.19 -5.08
CA LEU A 745 10.81 28.97 -6.30
C LEU A 745 11.67 27.69 -6.23
N HIS A 746 12.22 27.38 -5.05
CA HIS A 746 13.03 26.18 -4.82
C HIS A 746 12.23 24.88 -4.93
N HIS A 747 10.98 24.83 -4.43
CA HIS A 747 10.12 23.66 -4.55
C HIS A 747 9.73 23.42 -6.02
N VAL A 748 9.44 24.50 -6.75
CA VAL A 748 9.15 24.44 -8.19
C VAL A 748 10.33 23.87 -8.96
N ILE A 749 11.55 24.36 -8.73
CA ILE A 749 12.78 23.86 -9.38
C ILE A 749 13.01 22.37 -9.04
N SER A 750 12.82 21.98 -7.78
CA SER A 750 12.99 20.57 -7.35
C SER A 750 12.03 19.61 -8.05
N ASN A 751 10.74 19.99 -8.16
CA ASN A 751 9.73 19.19 -8.86
C ASN A 751 9.99 19.10 -10.38
N LEU A 752 10.47 20.17 -11.01
CA LEU A 752 10.88 20.14 -12.42
C LEU A 752 12.07 19.20 -12.63
N TYR A 753 13.05 19.21 -11.72
CA TYR A 753 14.24 18.36 -11.81
C TYR A 753 13.90 16.88 -11.61
N SER A 754 13.09 16.53 -10.60
CA SER A 754 12.72 15.13 -10.31
C SER A 754 11.90 14.47 -11.45
N LYS A 755 11.17 15.27 -12.23
CA LYS A 755 10.45 14.86 -13.44
C LYS A 755 11.32 14.86 -14.70
N GLY A 756 12.60 15.23 -14.59
CA GLY A 756 13.53 15.35 -15.71
C GLY A 756 13.17 16.46 -16.70
N LEU A 757 12.42 17.50 -16.27
CA LEU A 757 12.03 18.62 -17.13
C LEU A 757 13.13 19.69 -17.23
N ILE A 758 14.02 19.75 -16.23
CA ILE A 758 15.24 20.56 -16.20
C ILE A 758 16.43 19.71 -15.76
N VAL A 759 17.65 20.10 -16.12
CA VAL A 759 18.91 19.41 -15.81
C VAL A 759 20.04 20.41 -15.51
N PHE A 760 21.16 19.93 -14.97
CA PHE A 760 22.39 20.75 -14.89
C PHE A 760 23.07 20.87 -16.26
N ASP A 761 23.70 22.01 -16.55
CA ASP A 761 24.32 22.31 -17.86
C ASP A 761 25.34 21.26 -18.31
N ASP A 762 26.06 20.65 -17.37
CA ASP A 762 27.11 19.67 -17.62
C ASP A 762 26.63 18.21 -17.47
N GLN A 763 25.35 17.99 -17.17
CA GLN A 763 24.77 16.66 -17.12
C GLN A 763 24.51 16.16 -18.55
N PRO A 764 25.13 15.04 -18.97
CA PRO A 764 24.77 14.41 -20.24
C PRO A 764 23.36 13.83 -20.16
N GLU A 765 22.55 14.09 -21.19
CA GLU A 765 21.15 13.62 -21.29
C GLU A 765 20.98 12.49 -22.32
N GLU A 766 22.06 12.02 -22.96
CA GLU A 766 22.03 10.94 -23.96
C GLU A 766 22.39 9.55 -23.38
N ASP A 767 21.59 8.54 -23.78
CA ASP A 767 21.84 7.09 -23.84
C ASP A 767 22.17 6.30 -22.53
N GLU A 768 21.59 6.64 -21.37
CA GLU A 768 21.56 5.71 -20.20
C GLU A 768 20.41 4.68 -20.24
N ALA A 769 19.40 4.88 -21.10
CA ALA A 769 18.23 3.99 -21.17
C ALA A 769 18.40 2.88 -22.20
N TYR A 770 19.44 2.07 -22.03
CA TYR A 770 19.55 0.78 -22.71
C TYR A 770 19.55 -0.34 -21.69
N ARG A 771 18.41 -0.54 -21.02
CA ARG A 771 18.17 -1.78 -20.28
C ARG A 771 17.46 -2.76 -21.20
N VAL A 772 18.21 -3.40 -22.09
CA VAL A 772 17.80 -4.75 -22.53
C VAL A 772 17.83 -5.56 -21.25
N CYS A 773 16.65 -5.93 -20.77
CA CYS A 773 16.52 -6.64 -19.52
C CYS A 773 17.31 -7.95 -19.60
N ASP A 774 18.11 -8.27 -18.59
CA ASP A 774 18.78 -9.58 -18.47
C ASP A 774 17.76 -10.75 -18.57
N ASP A 775 16.47 -10.44 -18.34
CA ASP A 775 15.31 -11.30 -18.44
C ASP A 775 14.84 -11.68 -19.86
N VAL A 776 15.44 -11.13 -20.93
CA VAL A 776 15.06 -11.52 -22.31
C VAL A 776 15.25 -13.03 -22.51
N GLN A 777 16.38 -13.57 -22.08
CA GLN A 777 16.72 -14.99 -22.31
C GLN A 777 15.89 -15.98 -21.48
N THR A 778 15.17 -15.51 -20.46
CA THR A 778 14.33 -16.37 -19.58
C THR A 778 12.87 -16.44 -20.05
N GLY A 779 12.49 -15.59 -21.01
CA GLY A 779 11.11 -15.46 -21.48
C GLY A 779 10.18 -14.76 -20.49
N ARG A 780 10.72 -14.11 -19.44
CA ARG A 780 9.93 -13.42 -18.40
C ARG A 780 9.14 -12.21 -18.91
N LEU A 781 9.49 -11.68 -20.08
CA LEU A 781 8.73 -10.59 -20.69
C LEU A 781 7.37 -11.04 -21.26
N ILE A 782 7.21 -12.33 -21.55
CA ILE A 782 5.99 -12.89 -22.12
C ILE A 782 4.85 -12.87 -21.11
N THR A 783 3.78 -12.15 -21.43
CA THR A 783 2.56 -12.04 -20.60
C THR A 783 1.28 -12.31 -21.40
N THR A 784 1.40 -12.45 -22.72
CA THR A 784 0.28 -12.63 -23.64
C THR A 784 0.51 -13.83 -24.55
N LEU A 785 -0.50 -14.69 -24.66
CA LEU A 785 -0.57 -15.75 -25.66
C LEU A 785 -1.66 -15.41 -26.66
N ARG A 786 -1.34 -15.40 -27.95
CA ARG A 786 -2.31 -15.29 -29.03
C ARG A 786 -2.39 -16.61 -29.78
N LEU A 787 -3.59 -17.17 -29.88
CA LEU A 787 -3.86 -18.37 -30.65
C LEU A 787 -4.63 -17.99 -31.91
N ASN A 788 -4.01 -18.18 -33.07
CA ASN A 788 -4.69 -18.09 -34.36
C ASN A 788 -5.37 -19.43 -34.65
N LEU A 789 -6.65 -19.55 -34.29
CA LEU A 789 -7.40 -20.81 -34.35
C LEU A 789 -7.71 -21.26 -35.77
N THR A 790 -7.71 -20.33 -36.73
CA THR A 790 -7.98 -20.53 -38.14
C THR A 790 -7.19 -19.53 -38.97
N ASN A 791 -6.79 -19.92 -40.17
CA ASN A 791 -6.35 -18.98 -41.22
C ASN A 791 -7.50 -18.62 -42.19
N THR A 792 -8.59 -19.40 -42.16
CA THR A 792 -9.79 -19.15 -42.97
C THR A 792 -10.81 -18.23 -42.27
N CYS A 793 -11.62 -17.54 -43.07
CA CYS A 793 -12.68 -16.62 -42.60
C CYS A 793 -13.96 -16.81 -43.43
N ASN A 794 -15.14 -16.57 -42.85
CA ASN A 794 -16.44 -16.58 -43.54
C ASN A 794 -16.79 -15.23 -44.22
N MET A 795 -15.96 -14.21 -44.01
CA MET A 795 -16.03 -12.91 -44.68
C MET A 795 -14.89 -12.72 -45.69
N PHE A 796 -15.05 -11.74 -46.56
CA PHE A 796 -14.07 -11.33 -47.55
C PHE A 796 -13.83 -9.81 -47.46
N CYS A 797 -13.35 -9.35 -46.30
CA CYS A 797 -13.13 -7.93 -46.08
C CYS A 797 -12.05 -7.40 -47.03
N THR A 798 -12.31 -6.28 -47.68
CA THR A 798 -11.44 -5.75 -48.75
C THR A 798 -10.07 -5.30 -48.24
N TYR A 799 -9.98 -4.79 -47.00
CA TYR A 799 -8.73 -4.37 -46.34
C TYR A 799 -8.06 -5.47 -45.48
N CYS A 800 -8.58 -6.70 -45.47
CA CYS A 800 -8.11 -7.72 -44.53
C CYS A 800 -6.64 -8.10 -44.76
N TYR A 801 -5.78 -7.83 -43.77
CA TYR A 801 -4.37 -8.20 -43.80
C TYR A 801 -4.16 -9.71 -43.58
N VAL A 802 -5.05 -10.40 -42.85
CA VAL A 802 -4.86 -11.82 -42.48
C VAL A 802 -4.71 -12.69 -43.73
N ARG A 803 -5.51 -12.40 -44.76
CA ARG A 803 -5.47 -13.12 -46.05
C ARG A 803 -4.19 -12.88 -46.85
N GLU A 804 -3.57 -11.72 -46.69
CA GLU A 804 -2.33 -11.37 -47.41
C GLU A 804 -1.11 -11.98 -46.74
N VAL A 805 -1.18 -12.07 -45.42
CA VAL A 805 -0.13 -12.63 -44.56
C VAL A 805 -0.16 -14.16 -44.60
N ASP A 806 -1.34 -14.79 -44.69
CA ASP A 806 -1.48 -16.25 -44.85
C ASP A 806 -2.79 -16.63 -45.56
N ALA A 807 -2.67 -17.21 -46.75
CA ALA A 807 -3.82 -17.61 -47.58
C ALA A 807 -4.22 -19.09 -47.39
N SER A 808 -3.58 -19.81 -46.46
CA SER A 808 -3.92 -21.21 -46.19
C SER A 808 -5.29 -21.35 -45.51
N ASP A 809 -5.98 -22.46 -45.76
CA ASP A 809 -7.26 -22.79 -45.12
C ASP A 809 -7.07 -23.65 -43.85
N GLU A 810 -5.94 -23.49 -43.16
CA GLU A 810 -5.60 -24.29 -41.98
C GLU A 810 -6.48 -23.95 -40.77
N ILE A 811 -6.81 -24.98 -39.99
CA ILE A 811 -7.58 -24.93 -38.76
C ILE A 811 -6.73 -25.56 -37.65
N MET A 812 -6.56 -24.87 -36.53
CA MET A 812 -5.71 -25.33 -35.44
C MET A 812 -6.26 -26.64 -34.83
N PRO A 813 -5.48 -27.73 -34.85
CA PRO A 813 -5.89 -28.99 -34.24
C PRO A 813 -5.61 -28.97 -32.73
N TRP A 814 -6.37 -29.75 -31.96
CA TRP A 814 -6.23 -29.83 -30.50
C TRP A 814 -4.80 -30.11 -30.00
N PRO A 815 -4.01 -31.03 -30.58
CA PRO A 815 -2.65 -31.30 -30.11
C PRO A 815 -1.75 -30.04 -30.08
N ILE A 816 -1.86 -29.19 -31.11
CA ILE A 816 -1.10 -27.93 -31.20
C ILE A 816 -1.59 -26.93 -30.16
N ALA A 817 -2.90 -26.72 -30.06
CA ALA A 817 -3.50 -25.84 -29.06
C ALA A 817 -3.13 -26.26 -27.63
N LYS A 818 -3.20 -27.56 -27.33
CA LYS A 818 -2.85 -28.13 -26.03
C LYS A 818 -1.37 -27.89 -25.71
N LYS A 819 -0.47 -28.20 -26.65
CA LYS A 819 0.97 -27.98 -26.49
C LYS A 819 1.31 -26.51 -26.26
N ALA A 820 0.68 -25.62 -27.02
CA ALA A 820 0.81 -24.16 -26.85
C ALA A 820 0.44 -23.73 -25.44
N LEU A 821 -0.71 -24.18 -24.94
CA LEU A 821 -1.20 -23.86 -23.61
C LEU A 821 -0.30 -24.46 -22.52
N ASP A 822 0.06 -25.73 -22.62
CA ASP A 822 0.94 -26.40 -21.65
C ASP A 822 2.29 -25.69 -21.52
N SER A 823 2.94 -25.41 -22.66
CA SER A 823 4.23 -24.72 -22.70
C SER A 823 4.11 -23.28 -22.20
N TYR A 824 3.06 -22.56 -22.58
CA TYR A 824 2.83 -21.19 -22.11
C TYR A 824 2.61 -21.12 -20.60
N PHE A 825 1.74 -21.96 -20.04
CA PHE A 825 1.49 -21.95 -18.59
C PHE A 825 2.69 -22.48 -17.78
N ALA A 826 3.48 -23.40 -18.33
CA ALA A 826 4.76 -23.79 -17.73
C ALA A 826 5.72 -22.59 -17.66
N LEU A 827 5.83 -21.80 -18.73
CA LEU A 827 6.62 -20.57 -18.79
C LEU A 827 6.13 -19.53 -17.76
N GLN A 828 4.82 -19.28 -17.70
CA GLN A 828 4.23 -18.31 -16.76
C GLN A 828 4.51 -18.70 -15.31
N LYS A 829 4.33 -19.98 -14.95
CA LYS A 829 4.61 -20.49 -13.60
C LYS A 829 6.10 -20.41 -13.27
N ARG A 830 6.97 -20.80 -14.20
CA ARG A 830 8.44 -20.73 -14.03
C ARG A 830 8.90 -19.31 -13.72
N ASN A 831 8.32 -18.33 -14.39
CA ASN A 831 8.71 -16.92 -14.29
C ASN A 831 7.91 -16.15 -13.22
N GLY A 832 7.05 -16.84 -12.44
CA GLY A 832 6.32 -16.24 -11.33
C GLY A 832 5.24 -15.24 -11.74
N HIS A 833 4.70 -15.35 -12.96
CA HIS A 833 3.58 -14.52 -13.38
C HIS A 833 2.31 -14.94 -12.67
N THR A 834 1.56 -13.97 -12.16
CA THR A 834 0.25 -14.21 -11.53
C THR A 834 -0.91 -13.95 -12.48
N ASN A 835 -0.67 -13.27 -13.60
CA ASN A 835 -1.70 -12.89 -14.57
C ASN A 835 -1.24 -13.22 -16.00
N SER A 836 -2.19 -13.55 -16.87
CA SER A 836 -1.96 -13.85 -18.28
C SER A 836 -3.12 -13.38 -19.15
N LEU A 837 -2.81 -12.94 -20.37
CA LEU A 837 -3.80 -12.61 -21.39
C LEU A 837 -3.77 -13.65 -22.51
N ILE A 838 -4.90 -14.31 -22.77
CA ILE A 838 -5.09 -15.19 -23.92
C ILE A 838 -5.98 -14.50 -24.96
N ARG A 839 -5.42 -14.28 -26.15
CA ARG A 839 -6.14 -13.72 -27.30
C ARG A 839 -6.54 -14.83 -28.26
N LEU A 840 -7.84 -15.02 -28.44
CA LEU A 840 -8.43 -15.94 -29.38
C LEU A 840 -8.65 -15.19 -30.70
N PHE A 841 -7.87 -15.54 -31.71
CA PHE A 841 -7.77 -14.81 -32.97
C PHE A 841 -7.78 -15.79 -34.16
N GLY A 842 -7.67 -15.27 -35.38
CA GLY A 842 -7.51 -16.03 -36.61
C GLY A 842 -8.04 -15.21 -37.80
N GLY A 843 -8.39 -15.90 -38.88
CA GLY A 843 -9.27 -15.35 -39.91
C GLY A 843 -10.68 -15.11 -39.35
N GLU A 844 -11.33 -16.17 -38.89
CA GLU A 844 -12.48 -16.10 -37.99
C GLU A 844 -12.36 -17.23 -36.94
N PRO A 845 -12.05 -16.92 -35.67
CA PRO A 845 -11.87 -17.94 -34.64
C PRO A 845 -13.13 -18.76 -34.36
N MET A 846 -14.32 -18.18 -34.55
CA MET A 846 -15.60 -18.87 -34.28
C MET A 846 -15.87 -20.04 -35.25
N LEU A 847 -15.16 -20.12 -36.38
CA LEU A 847 -15.23 -21.29 -37.27
C LEU A 847 -14.63 -22.55 -36.64
N ASN A 848 -13.73 -22.39 -35.66
CA ASN A 848 -13.15 -23.50 -34.89
C ASN A 848 -13.68 -23.52 -33.46
N TRP A 849 -14.99 -23.31 -33.30
CA TRP A 849 -15.66 -23.31 -32.00
C TRP A 849 -15.35 -24.53 -31.13
N PRO A 850 -15.33 -25.79 -31.64
CA PRO A 850 -15.02 -26.94 -30.80
C PRO A 850 -13.67 -26.84 -30.09
N ILE A 851 -12.65 -26.32 -30.77
CA ILE A 851 -11.31 -26.12 -30.18
C ILE A 851 -11.31 -24.89 -29.27
N LEU A 852 -11.96 -23.80 -29.65
CA LEU A 852 -12.10 -22.61 -28.80
C LEU A 852 -12.74 -22.96 -27.45
N GLU A 853 -13.85 -23.68 -27.47
CA GLU A 853 -14.55 -24.16 -26.28
C GLU A 853 -13.65 -25.08 -25.44
N HIS A 854 -12.95 -26.02 -26.09
CA HIS A 854 -12.03 -26.91 -25.41
C HIS A 854 -10.84 -26.16 -24.78
N ILE A 855 -10.33 -25.10 -25.44
CA ILE A 855 -9.29 -24.21 -24.88
C ILE A 855 -9.82 -23.54 -23.60
N LEU A 856 -11.02 -22.96 -23.64
CA LEU A 856 -11.60 -22.28 -22.48
C LEU A 856 -11.75 -23.23 -21.29
N GLU A 857 -12.14 -24.48 -21.53
CA GLU A 857 -12.29 -25.52 -20.50
C GLU A 857 -10.93 -26.02 -20.00
N TYR A 858 -10.01 -26.34 -20.91
CA TYR A 858 -8.71 -26.89 -20.56
C TYR A 858 -7.85 -25.90 -19.79
N VAL A 859 -7.88 -24.61 -20.14
CA VAL A 859 -7.12 -23.58 -19.41
C VAL A 859 -7.53 -23.53 -17.95
N GLN A 860 -8.81 -23.74 -17.61
CA GLN A 860 -9.23 -23.80 -16.21
C GLN A 860 -8.53 -24.94 -15.44
N THR A 861 -8.15 -26.02 -16.12
CA THR A 861 -7.49 -27.18 -15.50
C THR A 861 -5.99 -26.98 -15.28
N ILE A 862 -5.32 -26.18 -16.13
CA ILE A 862 -3.85 -26.03 -16.11
C ILE A 862 -3.37 -24.69 -15.54
N LYS A 863 -4.21 -23.65 -15.50
CA LYS A 863 -3.78 -22.28 -15.10
C LYS A 863 -3.26 -22.19 -13.66
N GLY A 864 -3.72 -23.06 -12.76
CA GLY A 864 -3.38 -22.98 -11.33
C GLY A 864 -3.86 -21.65 -10.73
N GLU A 865 -2.97 -20.94 -10.05
CA GLU A 865 -3.23 -19.63 -9.43
C GLU A 865 -3.16 -18.46 -10.41
N ILE A 866 -2.77 -18.71 -11.67
CA ILE A 866 -2.66 -17.65 -12.69
C ILE A 866 -4.07 -17.19 -13.07
N GLU A 867 -4.33 -15.89 -12.93
CA GLU A 867 -5.53 -15.26 -13.47
C GLU A 867 -5.39 -15.11 -14.98
N VAL A 868 -6.46 -15.45 -15.71
CA VAL A 868 -6.45 -15.49 -17.17
C VAL A 868 -7.56 -14.61 -17.69
N ASP A 869 -7.17 -13.55 -18.38
CA ASP A 869 -8.06 -12.75 -19.19
C ASP A 869 -8.16 -13.34 -20.59
N TYR A 870 -9.37 -13.35 -21.14
CA TYR A 870 -9.60 -13.73 -22.53
C TYR A 870 -10.10 -12.55 -23.35
N ILE A 871 -9.52 -12.39 -24.55
CA ILE A 871 -10.06 -11.51 -25.59
C ILE A 871 -10.36 -12.36 -26.82
N LEU A 872 -11.59 -12.33 -27.29
CA LEU A 872 -12.02 -12.93 -28.55
C LEU A 872 -12.23 -11.82 -29.57
N ASN A 873 -11.38 -11.78 -30.60
CA ASN A 873 -11.61 -10.91 -31.76
C ASN A 873 -12.41 -11.69 -32.80
N THR A 874 -13.62 -11.23 -33.12
CA THR A 874 -14.52 -11.91 -34.07
C THR A 874 -15.18 -10.91 -35.01
N ASN A 875 -15.51 -11.36 -36.22
CA ASN A 875 -16.32 -10.56 -37.14
C ASN A 875 -17.82 -10.53 -36.77
N GLY A 876 -18.24 -11.28 -35.75
CA GLY A 876 -19.60 -11.24 -35.20
C GLY A 876 -20.68 -11.94 -36.04
N ALA A 877 -20.35 -12.57 -37.18
CA ALA A 877 -21.38 -13.15 -38.06
C ALA A 877 -21.81 -14.58 -37.69
N ILE A 878 -21.04 -15.31 -36.89
CA ILE A 878 -21.36 -16.70 -36.51
C ILE A 878 -21.39 -16.81 -34.99
N LEU A 879 -22.60 -16.80 -34.44
CA LEU A 879 -22.84 -16.99 -33.02
C LEU A 879 -24.10 -17.85 -32.82
N THR A 880 -24.14 -18.56 -31.69
CA THR A 880 -25.31 -19.31 -31.22
C THR A 880 -25.53 -19.01 -29.74
N PRO A 881 -26.74 -19.27 -29.18
CA PRO A 881 -26.98 -19.09 -27.75
C PRO A 881 -26.01 -19.89 -26.86
N HIS A 882 -25.65 -21.10 -27.28
CA HIS A 882 -24.65 -21.93 -26.59
C HIS A 882 -23.27 -21.25 -26.54
N MET A 883 -22.85 -20.65 -27.66
CA MET A 883 -21.59 -19.91 -27.73
C MET A 883 -21.59 -18.70 -26.79
N ALA A 884 -22.67 -17.91 -26.80
CA ALA A 884 -22.82 -16.74 -25.91
C ALA A 884 -22.76 -17.14 -24.43
N GLN A 885 -23.42 -18.24 -24.04
CA GLN A 885 -23.37 -18.77 -22.67
C GLN A 885 -21.95 -19.18 -22.26
N LYS A 886 -21.18 -19.82 -23.15
CA LYS A 886 -19.78 -20.19 -22.88
C LYS A 886 -18.86 -18.97 -22.79
N ILE A 887 -19.04 -17.99 -23.67
CA ILE A 887 -18.34 -16.70 -23.64
C ILE A 887 -18.56 -16.01 -22.28
N LEU A 888 -19.82 -15.91 -21.82
CA LEU A 888 -20.17 -15.33 -20.52
C LEU A 888 -19.58 -16.12 -19.36
N LYS A 889 -19.75 -17.46 -19.36
CA LYS A 889 -19.27 -18.35 -18.30
C LYS A 889 -17.77 -18.18 -18.06
N HIS A 890 -16.99 -18.03 -19.12
CA HIS A 890 -15.53 -17.87 -19.06
C HIS A 890 -15.09 -16.40 -19.03
N LYS A 891 -16.02 -15.45 -18.90
CA LYS A 891 -15.76 -13.99 -18.87
C LYS A 891 -14.92 -13.50 -20.04
N VAL A 892 -15.17 -14.04 -21.23
CA VAL A 892 -14.43 -13.66 -22.44
C VAL A 892 -14.88 -12.28 -22.90
N ARG A 893 -13.94 -11.33 -23.00
CA ARG A 893 -14.21 -10.02 -23.62
C ARG A 893 -14.29 -10.21 -25.13
N VAL A 894 -15.38 -9.79 -25.74
CA VAL A 894 -15.60 -9.94 -27.18
C VAL A 894 -15.33 -8.60 -27.85
N ALA A 895 -14.33 -8.56 -28.72
CA ALA A 895 -14.09 -7.46 -29.63
C ALA A 895 -14.75 -7.79 -30.97
N VAL A 896 -15.89 -7.16 -31.26
CA VAL A 896 -16.64 -7.34 -32.50
C VAL A 896 -16.19 -6.32 -33.52
N SER A 897 -15.73 -6.78 -34.68
CA SER A 897 -15.37 -5.88 -35.78
C SER A 897 -16.61 -5.32 -36.47
N LEU A 898 -16.82 -4.00 -36.37
CA LEU A 898 -17.95 -3.29 -36.98
C LEU A 898 -17.50 -1.90 -37.41
N ASP A 899 -17.63 -1.58 -38.70
CA ASP A 899 -17.07 -0.35 -39.26
C ASP A 899 -18.07 0.81 -39.41
N GLY A 900 -19.35 0.55 -39.17
CA GLY A 900 -20.42 1.52 -39.35
C GLY A 900 -21.79 0.83 -39.39
N VAL A 901 -22.84 1.63 -39.59
CA VAL A 901 -24.22 1.14 -39.67
C VAL A 901 -24.58 0.83 -41.13
N GLY A 902 -25.24 -0.31 -41.36
CA GLY A 902 -25.77 -0.69 -42.69
C GLY A 902 -24.73 -0.70 -43.80
N THR A 903 -24.97 0.12 -44.84
CA THR A 903 -24.15 0.17 -46.05
C THR A 903 -22.71 0.59 -45.80
N THR A 904 -22.47 1.40 -44.77
CA THR A 904 -21.13 1.87 -44.37
C THR A 904 -20.22 0.69 -44.04
N ASN A 905 -20.71 -0.26 -43.24
CA ASN A 905 -20.01 -1.51 -42.94
C ASN A 905 -19.97 -2.45 -44.17
N ASP A 906 -21.11 -2.62 -44.84
CA ASP A 906 -21.29 -3.63 -45.88
C ASP A 906 -20.46 -3.38 -47.14
N ARG A 907 -20.04 -2.14 -47.37
CA ARG A 907 -19.20 -1.77 -48.51
C ARG A 907 -17.86 -2.53 -48.50
N PHE A 908 -17.27 -2.72 -47.32
CA PHE A 908 -15.94 -3.32 -47.15
C PHE A 908 -15.97 -4.66 -46.42
N ARG A 909 -16.90 -4.88 -45.50
CA ARG A 909 -17.06 -6.15 -44.75
C ARG A 909 -18.16 -7.01 -45.36
N LYS A 910 -17.86 -7.71 -46.44
CA LYS A 910 -18.81 -8.58 -47.14
C LYS A 910 -18.69 -10.04 -46.67
N LEU A 911 -19.82 -10.73 -46.61
CA LEU A 911 -19.82 -12.19 -46.51
C LEU A 911 -19.21 -12.79 -47.79
N ARG A 912 -18.71 -14.03 -47.76
CA ARG A 912 -18.22 -14.72 -48.98
C ARG A 912 -19.24 -14.78 -50.12
N SER A 913 -20.54 -14.71 -49.80
CA SER A 913 -21.63 -14.61 -50.79
C SER A 913 -21.71 -13.27 -51.53
N GLY A 914 -20.89 -12.28 -51.18
CA GLY A 914 -20.94 -10.92 -51.70
C GLY A 914 -21.98 -10.00 -51.04
N ARG A 915 -22.88 -10.56 -50.21
CA ARG A 915 -23.86 -9.79 -49.43
C ARG A 915 -23.21 -9.02 -48.28
N GLY A 916 -23.86 -7.93 -47.88
CA GLY A 916 -23.53 -7.18 -46.67
C GLY A 916 -23.58 -8.03 -45.40
N SER A 917 -22.81 -7.66 -44.38
CA SER A 917 -22.68 -8.39 -43.11
C SER A 917 -23.39 -7.71 -41.94
N PHE A 918 -23.71 -6.42 -42.03
CA PHE A 918 -24.22 -5.61 -40.92
C PHE A 918 -25.44 -6.24 -40.25
N SER A 919 -26.45 -6.62 -41.03
CA SER A 919 -27.69 -7.19 -40.49
C SER A 919 -27.49 -8.50 -39.71
N VAL A 920 -26.48 -9.30 -40.08
CA VAL A 920 -26.12 -10.52 -39.36
C VAL A 920 -25.36 -10.18 -38.08
N ILE A 921 -24.44 -9.21 -38.15
CA ILE A 921 -23.67 -8.74 -36.99
C ILE A 921 -24.60 -8.10 -35.95
N ASP A 922 -25.51 -7.21 -36.37
CA ASP A 922 -26.51 -6.54 -35.53
C ASP A 922 -27.35 -7.54 -34.73
N LYS A 923 -27.93 -8.54 -35.41
CA LYS A 923 -28.69 -9.62 -34.76
C LYS A 923 -27.85 -10.39 -33.74
N ASN A 924 -26.59 -10.68 -34.06
CA ASN A 924 -25.72 -11.45 -33.16
C ASN A 924 -25.17 -10.60 -32.02
N LEU A 925 -25.01 -9.29 -32.23
CA LEU A 925 -24.68 -8.32 -31.20
C LEU A 925 -25.80 -8.27 -30.17
N ASP A 926 -27.06 -8.19 -30.60
CA ASP A 926 -28.23 -8.29 -29.72
C ASP A 926 -28.22 -9.57 -28.89
N MET A 927 -27.84 -10.70 -29.51
CA MET A 927 -27.72 -11.96 -28.78
C MET A 927 -26.61 -11.93 -27.73
N LEU A 928 -25.43 -11.38 -28.02
CA LEU A 928 -24.35 -11.25 -27.04
C LEU A 928 -24.75 -10.33 -25.88
N LEU A 929 -25.31 -9.16 -26.20
CA LEU A 929 -25.72 -8.16 -25.21
C LEU A 929 -26.88 -8.65 -24.34
N ALA A 930 -27.88 -9.31 -24.93
CA ALA A 930 -29.00 -9.91 -24.19
C ALA A 930 -28.56 -11.04 -23.24
N ASN A 931 -27.43 -11.69 -23.51
CA ASN A 931 -26.83 -12.68 -22.61
C ASN A 931 -25.86 -12.04 -21.59
N GLY A 932 -25.67 -10.71 -21.59
CA GLY A 932 -24.79 -10.01 -20.66
C GLY A 932 -23.29 -10.17 -20.96
N CYS A 933 -22.92 -10.55 -22.18
CA CYS A 933 -21.52 -10.65 -22.57
C CYS A 933 -20.84 -9.27 -22.59
N TYR A 934 -19.57 -9.20 -22.21
CA TYR A 934 -18.76 -7.98 -22.33
C TYR A 934 -18.35 -7.78 -23.79
N VAL A 935 -18.95 -6.80 -24.46
CA VAL A 935 -18.71 -6.53 -25.88
C VAL A 935 -18.15 -5.13 -26.08
N GLY A 936 -17.04 -5.04 -26.82
CA GLY A 936 -16.53 -3.79 -27.39
C GLY A 936 -16.54 -3.87 -28.91
N ILE A 937 -16.63 -2.71 -29.55
CA ILE A 937 -16.55 -2.58 -31.01
C ILE A 937 -15.16 -2.16 -31.43
N GLU A 938 -14.57 -2.86 -32.39
CA GLU A 938 -13.34 -2.44 -33.07
C GLU A 938 -13.68 -1.98 -34.48
N THR A 939 -13.40 -0.71 -34.77
CA THR A 939 -13.70 -0.07 -36.05
C THR A 939 -12.41 0.26 -36.78
N THR A 940 -12.31 -0.16 -38.03
CA THR A 940 -11.16 0.15 -38.90
C THR A 940 -11.46 1.42 -39.69
N LEU A 941 -10.71 2.49 -39.44
CA LEU A 941 -10.86 3.81 -40.06
C LEU A 941 -10.42 3.78 -41.54
N GLY A 942 -11.27 4.25 -42.44
CA GLY A 942 -10.95 4.44 -43.85
C GLY A 942 -11.98 5.28 -44.58
N ASP A 943 -11.83 5.43 -45.90
CA ASP A 943 -12.70 6.27 -46.74
C ASP A 943 -14.19 5.86 -46.70
N HIS A 944 -14.48 4.64 -46.28
CA HIS A 944 -15.83 4.10 -46.27
C HIS A 944 -16.66 4.50 -45.06
N ASN A 945 -16.03 4.91 -43.96
CA ASN A 945 -16.72 5.23 -42.71
C ASN A 945 -16.39 6.62 -42.14
N CYS A 946 -15.38 7.31 -42.66
CA CYS A 946 -15.17 8.73 -42.35
C CYS A 946 -16.42 9.57 -42.68
N GLY A 947 -16.82 10.46 -41.76
CA GLY A 947 -18.07 11.23 -41.81
C GLY A 947 -19.31 10.46 -41.33
N HIS A 948 -19.20 9.15 -41.06
CA HIS A 948 -20.31 8.29 -40.65
C HIS A 948 -20.12 7.67 -39.26
N LEU A 949 -19.02 7.95 -38.55
CA LEU A 949 -18.74 7.32 -37.26
C LEU A 949 -19.63 7.83 -36.12
N LYS A 950 -20.15 9.07 -36.19
CA LYS A 950 -21.14 9.58 -35.23
C LYS A 950 -22.43 8.75 -35.24
N GLU A 951 -22.85 8.27 -36.43
CA GLU A 951 -23.99 7.35 -36.56
C GLU A 951 -23.71 6.01 -35.85
N LEU A 952 -22.47 5.51 -35.94
CA LEU A 952 -22.05 4.32 -35.20
C LEU A 952 -22.10 4.58 -33.69
N VAL A 953 -21.63 5.73 -33.21
CA VAL A 953 -21.73 6.11 -31.79
C VAL A 953 -23.18 6.10 -31.32
N ASP A 954 -24.09 6.76 -32.05
CA ASP A 954 -25.51 6.81 -31.69
C ASP A 954 -26.14 5.41 -31.67
N TYR A 955 -25.79 4.56 -32.64
CA TYR A 955 -26.22 3.17 -32.68
C TYR A 955 -25.75 2.38 -31.45
N LEU A 956 -24.49 2.54 -31.03
CA LEU A 956 -23.95 1.83 -29.85
C LEU A 956 -24.55 2.34 -28.54
N VAL A 957 -24.75 3.65 -28.41
CA VAL A 957 -25.45 4.25 -27.26
C VAL A 957 -26.87 3.71 -27.17
N HIS A 958 -27.58 3.62 -28.31
CA HIS A 958 -28.92 3.07 -28.36
C HIS A 958 -28.97 1.59 -27.94
N LYS A 959 -28.06 0.75 -28.46
CA LYS A 959 -27.92 -0.65 -28.04
C LYS A 959 -27.59 -0.77 -26.56
N GLY A 960 -26.63 0.03 -26.07
CA GLY A 960 -26.25 0.06 -24.66
C GLY A 960 -27.41 0.42 -23.74
N ALA A 961 -28.27 1.36 -24.14
CA ALA A 961 -29.48 1.71 -23.42
C ALA A 961 -30.52 0.59 -23.39
N ILE A 962 -30.71 -0.14 -24.51
CA ILE A 962 -31.64 -1.29 -24.57
C ILE A 962 -31.22 -2.40 -23.60
N TYR A 963 -29.92 -2.69 -23.52
CA TYR A 963 -29.38 -3.81 -22.76
C TYR A 963 -28.79 -3.42 -21.39
N ASN A 964 -28.89 -2.14 -21.02
CA ASN A 964 -28.33 -1.57 -19.80
C ASN A 964 -26.84 -1.90 -19.60
N CYS A 965 -26.03 -1.67 -20.64
CA CYS A 965 -24.60 -1.94 -20.65
C CYS A 965 -23.81 -0.87 -21.42
N GLU A 966 -22.53 -0.73 -21.11
CA GLU A 966 -21.61 0.11 -21.89
C GLU A 966 -20.96 -0.71 -23.02
N ILE A 967 -20.86 -0.11 -24.21
CA ILE A 967 -20.24 -0.73 -25.39
C ILE A 967 -19.11 0.19 -25.88
N PRO A 968 -17.85 -0.05 -25.46
CA PRO A 968 -16.74 0.82 -25.83
C PRO A 968 -16.44 0.72 -27.34
N LEU A 969 -16.01 1.84 -27.91
CA LEU A 969 -15.61 1.97 -29.31
C LEU A 969 -14.08 2.11 -29.41
N GLY A 970 -13.44 1.17 -30.10
CA GLY A 970 -12.02 1.19 -30.40
C GLY A 970 -11.76 1.59 -31.85
N LEU A 971 -11.20 2.79 -32.06
CA LEU A 971 -10.78 3.25 -33.38
C LEU A 971 -9.39 2.69 -33.75
N GLN A 972 -9.32 1.96 -34.87
CA GLN A 972 -8.13 1.32 -35.41
C GLN A 972 -7.77 1.96 -36.75
N ASN A 973 -6.47 2.11 -37.06
CA ASN A 973 -6.03 2.61 -38.36
C ASN A 973 -5.85 1.46 -39.39
N ILE A 974 -6.05 1.75 -40.68
CA ILE A 974 -5.64 0.88 -41.79
C ILE A 974 -4.14 1.12 -42.04
N THR A 975 -3.27 0.25 -41.54
CA THR A 975 -1.83 0.55 -41.55
C THR A 975 -0.95 -0.53 -42.15
N ILE A 976 -1.47 -1.75 -42.32
CA ILE A 976 -0.67 -2.94 -42.65
C ILE A 976 -0.83 -3.33 -44.13
N VAL A 977 -1.81 -2.74 -44.82
CA VAL A 977 -2.14 -3.06 -46.20
C VAL A 977 -2.14 -1.78 -47.03
N PRO A 978 -1.09 -1.51 -47.83
CA PRO A 978 -1.15 -0.46 -48.83
C PRO A 978 -2.08 -0.96 -49.95
N LYS A 979 -3.32 -0.49 -49.94
CA LYS A 979 -4.25 -0.70 -51.05
C LYS A 979 -4.64 0.64 -51.62
N ASP A 980 -4.23 0.86 -52.86
CA ASP A 980 -4.65 1.99 -53.68
C ASP A 980 -6.18 2.15 -53.58
N GLY A 981 -6.63 3.30 -53.05
CA GLY A 981 -8.04 3.66 -52.96
C GLY A 981 -8.84 3.13 -51.77
N LEU A 982 -8.21 2.59 -50.71
CA LEU A 982 -8.91 2.29 -49.43
C LEU A 982 -8.62 3.30 -48.31
N ASP A 983 -7.60 4.13 -48.48
CA ASP A 983 -7.18 5.15 -47.52
C ASP A 983 -6.70 6.41 -48.27
N SER A 984 -7.63 7.09 -48.95
CA SER A 984 -7.39 8.33 -49.69
C SER A 984 -7.66 9.61 -48.89
N LEU A 985 -8.16 9.48 -47.66
CA LEU A 985 -8.33 10.60 -46.73
C LEU A 985 -7.01 11.33 -46.47
N SER A 986 -7.08 12.65 -46.43
CA SER A 986 -5.94 13.45 -45.99
C SER A 986 -5.66 13.22 -44.51
N MET A 987 -4.44 13.51 -44.07
CA MET A 987 -4.06 13.43 -42.65
C MET A 987 -4.98 14.29 -41.78
N ASP A 988 -5.27 15.51 -42.24
CA ASP A 988 -6.11 16.47 -41.52
C ASP A 988 -7.54 15.96 -41.37
N ASP A 989 -8.13 15.42 -42.43
CA ASP A 989 -9.50 14.84 -42.37
C ASP A 989 -9.58 13.68 -41.37
N LYS A 990 -8.55 12.83 -41.31
CA LYS A 990 -8.48 11.72 -40.33
C LYS A 990 -8.41 12.24 -38.91
N ILE A 991 -7.58 13.26 -38.66
CA ILE A 991 -7.42 13.84 -37.32
C ILE A 991 -8.74 14.49 -36.90
N GLU A 992 -9.34 15.30 -37.77
CA GLU A 992 -10.62 15.97 -37.51
C GLU A 992 -11.70 14.94 -37.16
N GLU A 993 -11.90 13.92 -38.00
CA GLU A 993 -12.89 12.86 -37.76
C GLU A 993 -12.63 12.13 -36.42
N ILE A 994 -11.38 11.73 -36.14
CA ILE A 994 -11.03 11.03 -34.88
C ILE A 994 -11.39 11.89 -33.67
N ILE A 995 -10.99 13.17 -33.68
CA ILE A 995 -11.23 14.08 -32.56
C ILE A 995 -12.72 14.36 -32.40
N GLU A 996 -13.43 14.65 -33.49
CA GLU A 996 -14.87 14.91 -33.45
C GLU A 996 -15.65 13.71 -32.92
N VAL A 997 -15.32 12.49 -33.36
CA VAL A 997 -16.01 11.27 -32.92
C VAL A 997 -15.73 10.99 -31.45
N ILE A 998 -14.49 11.19 -30.98
CA ILE A 998 -14.15 11.02 -29.57
C ILE A 998 -14.88 12.03 -28.68
N LEU A 999 -14.95 13.30 -29.10
CA LEU A 999 -15.67 14.34 -28.38
C LEU A 999 -17.17 14.05 -28.36
N TYR A 1000 -17.74 13.66 -29.50
CA TYR A 1000 -19.15 13.29 -29.62
C TYR A 1000 -19.50 12.07 -28.76
N ALA A 1001 -18.68 11.02 -28.80
CA ALA A 1001 -18.86 9.85 -27.95
C ALA A 1001 -18.84 10.22 -26.46
N ARG A 1002 -17.90 11.08 -26.04
CA ARG A 1002 -17.85 11.59 -24.66
C ARG A 1002 -19.12 12.35 -24.28
N GLU A 1003 -19.65 13.20 -25.17
CA GLU A 1003 -20.92 13.92 -24.94
C GLU A 1003 -22.09 12.95 -24.75
N LYS A 1004 -22.11 11.84 -25.48
CA LYS A 1004 -23.12 10.78 -25.37
C LYS A 1004 -22.88 9.79 -24.23
N GLY A 1005 -21.78 9.93 -23.47
CA GLY A 1005 -21.43 9.01 -22.38
C GLY A 1005 -20.90 7.64 -22.83
N LEU A 1006 -20.28 7.55 -24.02
CA LEU A 1006 -19.66 6.34 -24.56
C LEU A 1006 -18.13 6.46 -24.57
N ASP A 1007 -17.42 5.43 -24.14
CA ASP A 1007 -15.94 5.38 -24.21
C ASP A 1007 -15.42 5.07 -25.62
N ALA A 1008 -14.85 6.07 -26.30
CA ALA A 1008 -14.17 5.93 -27.59
C ALA A 1008 -12.63 5.87 -27.48
N MET A 1009 -12.08 5.63 -26.28
CA MET A 1009 -10.63 5.65 -26.01
C MET A 1009 -9.95 4.28 -26.09
N ALA A 1010 -10.64 3.23 -26.54
CA ALA A 1010 -10.12 1.85 -26.51
C ALA A 1010 -9.27 1.45 -27.74
N GLY A 1011 -9.03 2.36 -28.68
CA GLY A 1011 -8.40 2.10 -29.98
C GLY A 1011 -6.87 2.28 -30.03
N MET A 1012 -6.25 1.85 -31.15
CA MET A 1012 -4.81 2.09 -31.40
C MET A 1012 -4.47 3.59 -31.48
N VAL A 1013 -5.37 4.39 -32.06
CA VAL A 1013 -5.14 5.84 -32.30
C VAL A 1013 -5.00 6.67 -31.02
N THR A 1014 -5.57 6.19 -29.92
CA THR A 1014 -5.56 6.88 -28.62
C THR A 1014 -4.50 6.35 -27.67
N LEU A 1015 -3.72 5.32 -28.06
CA LEU A 1015 -2.76 4.68 -27.16
C LEU A 1015 -1.70 5.62 -26.60
N PRO A 1016 -1.04 6.49 -27.40
CA PRO A 1016 -0.07 7.43 -26.84
C PRO A 1016 -0.70 8.36 -25.81
N PHE A 1017 -1.93 8.83 -26.05
CA PHE A 1017 -2.65 9.69 -25.12
C PHE A 1017 -3.03 8.94 -23.84
N ASN A 1018 -3.48 7.69 -23.95
CA ASN A 1018 -3.76 6.85 -22.78
C ASN A 1018 -2.49 6.57 -21.94
N THR A 1019 -1.32 6.47 -22.56
CA THR A 1019 -0.03 6.37 -21.84
C THR A 1019 0.27 7.66 -21.07
N LEU A 1020 0.03 8.85 -21.66
CA LEU A 1020 0.16 10.13 -20.95
C LEU A 1020 -0.77 10.21 -19.73
N LEU A 1021 -1.98 9.66 -19.83
CA LEU A 1021 -2.94 9.60 -18.71
C LEU A 1021 -2.60 8.55 -17.64
N GLY A 1022 -1.50 7.79 -17.80
CA GLY A 1022 -1.10 6.74 -16.85
C GLY A 1022 -1.93 5.46 -16.91
N LYS A 1023 -2.79 5.28 -17.93
CA LYS A 1023 -3.52 4.01 -18.15
C LYS A 1023 -2.58 2.89 -18.63
N ARG A 1024 -1.39 3.25 -19.09
CA ARG A 1024 -0.31 2.36 -19.52
C ARG A 1024 1.04 2.94 -19.07
N PRO A 1025 2.03 2.10 -18.74
CA PRO A 1025 3.37 2.60 -18.44
C PRO A 1025 4.03 3.17 -19.72
N PRO A 1026 4.91 4.17 -19.60
CA PRO A 1026 5.76 4.62 -20.70
C PRO A 1026 6.52 3.45 -21.35
N GLY A 1027 6.70 3.50 -22.67
CA GLY A 1027 7.32 2.42 -23.44
C GLY A 1027 6.40 1.25 -23.81
N ALA A 1028 5.14 1.22 -23.34
CA ALA A 1028 4.21 0.10 -23.59
C ALA A 1028 3.17 0.39 -24.68
N TYR A 1029 3.59 0.35 -25.95
CA TYR A 1029 2.68 0.42 -27.11
C TYR A 1029 2.40 -0.97 -27.71
N CYS A 1030 3.44 -1.64 -28.23
CA CYS A 1030 3.30 -2.89 -28.99
C CYS A 1030 3.67 -4.08 -28.11
N LYS A 1031 2.85 -5.13 -28.05
CA LYS A 1031 3.20 -6.38 -27.33
C LYS A 1031 4.12 -7.32 -28.12
N ALA A 1032 4.24 -7.12 -29.44
CA ALA A 1032 5.09 -7.94 -30.31
C ALA A 1032 6.59 -7.79 -30.00
N ILE A 1033 6.98 -6.80 -29.18
CA ILE A 1033 8.37 -6.54 -28.78
C ILE A 1033 8.84 -7.49 -27.64
N GLY A 1034 8.51 -8.78 -27.76
CA GLY A 1034 8.88 -9.79 -26.77
C GLY A 1034 7.92 -9.93 -25.59
N GLN A 1035 6.67 -9.47 -25.69
CA GLN A 1035 5.65 -9.64 -24.64
C GLN A 1035 4.46 -10.54 -25.05
N GLU A 1036 4.32 -10.86 -26.35
CA GLU A 1036 3.29 -11.73 -26.94
C GLU A 1036 3.94 -12.91 -27.70
N LEU A 1037 3.35 -14.10 -27.56
CA LEU A 1037 3.59 -15.25 -28.44
C LEU A 1037 2.36 -15.48 -29.31
N CYS A 1038 2.50 -15.39 -30.64
CA CYS A 1038 1.42 -15.66 -31.59
C CYS A 1038 1.62 -17.02 -32.26
N ILE A 1039 0.76 -17.98 -31.97
CA ILE A 1039 0.88 -19.37 -32.43
C ILE A 1039 -0.15 -19.67 -33.51
N TYR A 1040 0.32 -20.21 -34.64
CA TYR A 1040 -0.49 -20.56 -35.81
C TYR A 1040 -0.94 -22.03 -35.81
N PRO A 1041 -1.91 -22.41 -36.67
CA PRO A 1041 -2.43 -23.79 -36.75
C PRO A 1041 -1.37 -24.88 -36.90
N ASN A 1042 -0.29 -24.60 -37.64
CA ASN A 1042 0.84 -25.51 -37.86
C ASN A 1042 1.81 -25.60 -36.67
N GLY A 1043 1.65 -24.76 -35.64
CA GLY A 1043 2.53 -24.72 -34.46
C GLY A 1043 3.69 -23.73 -34.55
N ASP A 1044 3.83 -22.98 -35.65
CA ASP A 1044 4.84 -21.92 -35.75
C ASP A 1044 4.50 -20.72 -34.86
N ILE A 1045 5.54 -20.08 -34.34
CA ILE A 1045 5.44 -18.97 -33.38
C ILE A 1045 6.01 -17.70 -33.99
N TYR A 1046 5.21 -16.64 -33.94
CA TYR A 1046 5.52 -15.31 -34.45
C TYR A 1046 5.32 -14.23 -33.36
N PRO A 1047 5.92 -13.04 -33.50
CA PRO A 1047 5.77 -11.97 -32.51
C PRO A 1047 4.35 -11.42 -32.43
N CYS A 1048 3.63 -11.44 -33.56
CA CYS A 1048 2.20 -11.11 -33.65
C CYS A 1048 1.61 -11.69 -34.94
N GLY A 1049 0.32 -11.46 -35.18
CA GLY A 1049 -0.36 -11.93 -36.39
C GLY A 1049 0.17 -11.34 -37.71
N ASN A 1050 0.98 -10.28 -37.68
CA ASN A 1050 1.35 -9.47 -38.87
C ASN A 1050 2.84 -9.39 -39.16
N ILE A 1051 3.68 -9.90 -38.26
CA ILE A 1051 5.13 -9.90 -38.44
C ILE A 1051 5.54 -11.34 -38.75
N LYS A 1052 5.94 -11.62 -40.00
CA LYS A 1052 6.38 -12.95 -40.44
C LYS A 1052 7.85 -13.26 -40.09
N ILE A 1053 8.32 -12.78 -38.95
CA ILE A 1053 9.60 -13.20 -38.38
C ILE A 1053 9.33 -14.44 -37.54
N ASN A 1054 9.65 -15.64 -38.04
CA ASN A 1054 9.46 -16.87 -37.29
C ASN A 1054 10.43 -16.88 -36.08
N MET A 1055 9.89 -16.99 -34.86
CA MET A 1055 10.68 -17.04 -33.62
C MET A 1055 10.99 -18.47 -33.17
N GLY A 1056 10.35 -19.46 -33.79
CA GLY A 1056 10.49 -20.88 -33.49
C GLY A 1056 9.14 -21.61 -33.63
N SER A 1057 9.08 -22.79 -33.02
CA SER A 1057 7.88 -23.65 -33.04
C SER A 1057 7.48 -23.99 -31.61
N VAL A 1058 6.19 -24.27 -31.41
CA VAL A 1058 5.62 -24.72 -30.13
C VAL A 1058 6.24 -26.04 -29.63
N GLU A 1059 6.90 -26.80 -30.51
CA GLU A 1059 7.66 -27.99 -30.15
C GLU A 1059 8.89 -27.68 -29.28
N ASP A 1060 9.50 -26.50 -29.44
CA ASP A 1060 10.66 -26.04 -28.66
C ASP A 1060 10.44 -24.60 -28.16
N MET A 1061 9.57 -24.46 -27.16
CA MET A 1061 9.22 -23.16 -26.56
C MET A 1061 10.42 -22.45 -25.91
N ASP A 1062 11.34 -23.20 -25.30
CA ASP A 1062 12.50 -22.63 -24.60
C ASP A 1062 13.60 -22.17 -25.57
N GLY A 1063 13.74 -22.82 -26.73
CA GLY A 1063 14.66 -22.40 -27.79
C GLY A 1063 14.33 -21.01 -28.35
N ILE A 1064 13.06 -20.59 -28.31
CA ILE A 1064 12.58 -19.29 -28.82
C ILE A 1064 13.31 -18.12 -28.17
N PHE A 1065 13.51 -18.17 -26.85
CA PHE A 1065 14.11 -17.06 -26.08
C PHE A 1065 15.60 -16.86 -26.37
N LYS A 1066 16.22 -17.80 -27.08
CA LYS A 1066 17.61 -17.74 -27.56
C LYS A 1066 17.70 -17.40 -29.05
N SER A 1067 16.57 -17.31 -29.75
CA SER A 1067 16.55 -17.01 -31.18
C SER A 1067 16.89 -15.53 -31.44
N ASP A 1068 17.65 -15.27 -32.50
CA ASP A 1068 17.95 -13.90 -32.98
C ASP A 1068 16.66 -13.12 -33.27
N ALA A 1069 15.62 -13.81 -33.73
CA ALA A 1069 14.30 -13.26 -33.99
C ALA A 1069 13.67 -12.65 -32.72
N TYR A 1070 13.57 -13.43 -31.64
CA TYR A 1070 12.98 -12.96 -30.39
C TYR A 1070 13.84 -11.87 -29.73
N ILE A 1071 15.17 -12.02 -29.75
CA ILE A 1071 16.10 -11.01 -29.21
C ILE A 1071 15.94 -9.69 -29.97
N LYS A 1072 15.91 -9.72 -31.31
CA LYS A 1072 15.69 -8.54 -32.15
C LYS A 1072 14.38 -7.84 -31.82
N MET A 1073 13.29 -8.59 -31.67
CA MET A 1073 11.99 -8.02 -31.30
C MET A 1073 12.01 -7.38 -29.90
N SER A 1074 12.64 -8.04 -28.93
CA SER A 1074 12.73 -7.58 -27.53
C SER A 1074 13.60 -6.34 -27.36
N GLN A 1075 14.49 -6.07 -28.31
CA GLN A 1075 15.31 -4.86 -28.33
C GLN A 1075 14.55 -3.62 -28.82
N ARG A 1076 13.35 -3.75 -29.41
CA ARG A 1076 12.56 -2.59 -29.84
C ARG A 1076 11.95 -1.86 -28.65
N VAL A 1077 12.74 -0.99 -28.02
CA VAL A 1077 12.38 -0.18 -26.85
C VAL A 1077 12.73 1.30 -27.07
N VAL A 1078 12.15 2.19 -26.25
CA VAL A 1078 12.46 3.64 -26.23
C VAL A 1078 13.98 3.87 -26.15
N GLY A 1079 14.51 4.84 -26.91
CA GLY A 1079 15.95 5.10 -27.03
C GLY A 1079 16.69 4.21 -28.04
N ASN A 1080 16.22 2.96 -28.26
CA ASN A 1080 16.81 2.04 -29.24
C ASN A 1080 16.17 2.10 -30.64
N ILE A 1081 15.21 2.99 -30.85
CA ILE A 1081 14.58 3.15 -32.16
C ILE A 1081 15.16 4.40 -32.78
N ALA A 1082 16.23 4.24 -33.56
CA ALA A 1082 17.00 5.36 -34.13
C ALA A 1082 16.10 6.39 -34.85
N ALA A 1083 15.03 5.93 -35.51
CA ALA A 1083 14.11 6.80 -36.23
C ALA A 1083 13.16 7.64 -35.33
N CYS A 1084 13.06 7.30 -34.04
CA CYS A 1084 12.26 7.98 -33.04
C CYS A 1084 13.06 8.99 -32.20
N ARG A 1085 14.40 8.96 -32.25
CA ARG A 1085 15.24 9.90 -31.50
C ARG A 1085 14.83 11.35 -31.77
N GLY A 1086 14.49 12.07 -30.70
CA GLY A 1086 14.05 13.47 -30.74
C GLY A 1086 12.56 13.66 -31.05
N CYS A 1087 11.78 12.59 -31.23
CA CYS A 1087 10.33 12.66 -31.42
C CYS A 1087 9.62 13.22 -30.17
N ASP A 1088 8.59 14.03 -30.39
CA ASP A 1088 7.82 14.69 -29.33
C ASP A 1088 7.02 13.74 -28.46
N ILE A 1089 6.83 12.47 -28.86
CA ILE A 1089 6.00 11.52 -28.11
C ILE A 1089 6.67 10.14 -27.93
N GLU A 1090 8.00 10.06 -28.04
CA GLU A 1090 8.75 8.81 -28.07
C GLU A 1090 8.39 7.87 -26.91
N ALA A 1091 8.37 8.36 -25.67
CA ALA A 1091 8.03 7.57 -24.48
C ALA A 1091 6.58 7.08 -24.45
N PHE A 1092 5.66 7.79 -25.12
CA PHE A 1092 4.22 7.50 -25.09
C PHE A 1092 3.81 6.56 -26.24
N CYS A 1093 4.40 6.74 -27.42
CA CYS A 1093 4.18 5.94 -28.62
C CYS A 1093 5.12 4.72 -28.70
N ALA A 1094 6.32 4.79 -28.12
CA ALA A 1094 7.32 3.72 -28.14
C ALA A 1094 7.64 3.17 -29.55
N GLY A 1095 7.57 4.03 -30.57
CA GLY A 1095 7.79 3.68 -31.96
C GLY A 1095 6.62 2.98 -32.67
N GLY A 1096 5.43 2.99 -32.07
CA GLY A 1096 4.19 2.58 -32.72
C GLY A 1096 4.12 1.09 -33.07
N CYS A 1097 3.27 0.74 -34.03
CA CYS A 1097 3.07 -0.63 -34.47
C CYS A 1097 4.31 -1.20 -35.19
N ALA A 1098 4.99 -2.17 -34.58
CA ALA A 1098 6.14 -2.84 -35.20
C ALA A 1098 5.81 -3.54 -36.53
N ALA A 1099 4.55 -3.96 -36.73
CA ALA A 1099 4.11 -4.57 -37.98
C ALA A 1099 3.97 -3.55 -39.11
N ASP A 1100 3.45 -2.35 -38.82
CA ASP A 1100 3.41 -1.24 -39.78
C ASP A 1100 4.83 -0.80 -40.17
N ALA A 1101 5.73 -0.62 -39.18
CA ALA A 1101 7.13 -0.30 -39.46
C ALA A 1101 7.81 -1.33 -40.39
N MET A 1102 7.58 -2.62 -40.15
CA MET A 1102 8.07 -3.70 -41.01
C MET A 1102 7.43 -3.66 -42.41
N ALA A 1103 6.11 -3.52 -42.51
CA ALA A 1103 5.40 -3.52 -43.78
C ALA A 1103 5.78 -2.32 -44.66
N SER A 1104 5.92 -1.14 -44.05
CA SER A 1104 6.17 0.12 -44.75
C SER A 1104 7.65 0.33 -45.09
N ASN A 1105 8.58 -0.18 -44.28
CA ASN A 1105 10.01 0.14 -44.40
C ASN A 1105 10.96 -1.07 -44.36
N GLY A 1106 10.45 -2.29 -44.25
CA GLY A 1106 11.23 -3.53 -44.24
C GLY A 1106 12.05 -3.77 -42.96
N ASP A 1107 11.93 -2.91 -41.94
CA ASP A 1107 12.65 -3.08 -40.68
C ASP A 1107 11.81 -2.56 -39.51
N ILE A 1108 11.75 -3.35 -38.43
CA ILE A 1108 10.98 -3.00 -37.25
C ILE A 1108 11.51 -1.72 -36.62
N PHE A 1109 12.81 -1.38 -36.71
CA PHE A 1109 13.42 -0.19 -36.09
C PHE A 1109 13.19 1.13 -36.84
N ARG A 1110 12.33 1.14 -37.86
CA ARG A 1110 11.98 2.32 -38.64
C ARG A 1110 10.65 2.95 -38.16
N ARG A 1111 10.29 4.08 -38.77
CA ARG A 1111 9.00 4.76 -38.51
C ARG A 1111 7.86 3.94 -39.09
N THR A 1112 6.69 4.06 -38.48
CA THR A 1112 5.42 3.54 -39.00
C THR A 1112 4.88 4.50 -40.07
N ALA A 1113 4.00 4.04 -40.96
CA ALA A 1113 3.32 4.93 -41.90
C ALA A 1113 2.45 5.99 -41.18
N ASN A 1114 2.01 5.69 -39.96
CA ASN A 1114 1.09 6.51 -39.18
C ASN A 1114 1.77 7.34 -38.09
N CYS A 1115 3.10 7.46 -38.13
CA CYS A 1115 3.87 8.18 -37.10
C CYS A 1115 3.37 9.63 -36.93
N GLU A 1116 3.10 10.33 -38.04
CA GLU A 1116 2.61 11.70 -38.02
C GLU A 1116 1.17 11.79 -37.49
N LEU A 1117 0.30 10.86 -37.90
CA LEU A 1117 -1.07 10.77 -37.39
C LEU A 1117 -1.11 10.58 -35.87
N GLU A 1118 -0.31 9.64 -35.34
CA GLU A 1118 -0.25 9.38 -33.89
C GLU A 1118 0.23 10.62 -33.10
N GLU A 1119 1.22 11.34 -33.62
CA GLU A 1119 1.73 12.56 -33.00
C GLU A 1119 0.71 13.69 -32.99
N LEU A 1120 0.03 13.90 -34.12
CA LEU A 1120 -0.96 14.98 -34.25
C LEU A 1120 -2.24 14.68 -33.46
N VAL A 1121 -2.74 13.44 -33.49
CA VAL A 1121 -3.89 13.01 -32.66
C VAL A 1121 -3.55 13.15 -31.18
N PHE A 1122 -2.34 12.75 -30.75
CA PHE A 1122 -1.90 12.97 -29.36
C PHE A 1122 -1.96 14.45 -28.97
N LYS A 1123 -1.37 15.33 -29.79
CA LYS A 1123 -1.34 16.78 -29.55
C LYS A 1123 -2.76 17.38 -29.53
N ALA A 1124 -3.64 16.93 -30.43
CA ALA A 1124 -5.02 17.38 -30.50
C ALA A 1124 -5.83 16.93 -29.26
N LEU A 1125 -5.72 15.67 -28.85
CA LEU A 1125 -6.39 15.16 -27.64
C LEU A 1125 -5.91 15.87 -26.37
N VAL A 1126 -4.60 16.19 -26.25
CA VAL A 1126 -4.09 17.02 -25.15
C VAL A 1126 -4.77 18.39 -25.14
N LYS A 1127 -4.85 19.05 -26.30
CA LYS A 1127 -5.48 20.37 -26.41
C LYS A 1127 -6.97 20.32 -26.10
N GLU A 1128 -7.71 19.36 -26.62
CA GLU A 1128 -9.17 19.32 -26.48
C GLU A 1128 -9.62 18.75 -25.13
N LEU A 1129 -9.01 17.66 -24.67
CA LEU A 1129 -9.50 16.93 -23.50
C LEU A 1129 -8.75 17.24 -22.20
N LEU A 1130 -7.46 17.54 -22.26
CA LEU A 1130 -6.64 17.76 -21.07
C LEU A 1130 -6.53 19.24 -20.71
N LEU A 1131 -6.28 20.10 -21.71
CA LEU A 1131 -6.13 21.55 -21.52
C LEU A 1131 -7.42 22.33 -21.85
N GLY A 1132 -8.37 21.72 -22.56
CA GLY A 1132 -9.58 22.36 -23.07
C GLY A 1132 -10.78 22.37 -22.12
N THR A 1133 -10.77 21.56 -21.05
CA THR A 1133 -11.87 21.54 -20.07
C THR A 1133 -11.66 22.63 -19.01
N GLU A 1134 -12.64 23.54 -18.86
CA GLU A 1134 -12.73 24.53 -17.77
C GLU A 1134 -13.23 23.89 -16.46
N GLU A 1135 -12.84 22.66 -16.15
CA GLU A 1135 -13.18 22.06 -14.86
C GLU A 1135 -12.39 22.79 -13.75
N LYS A 1136 -13.16 23.63 -13.04
CA LYS A 1136 -12.89 24.37 -11.79
C LYS A 1136 -11.47 24.27 -11.25
N GLU A 1137 -10.78 25.40 -11.37
CA GLU A 1137 -9.56 25.79 -10.68
C GLU A 1137 -9.54 25.32 -9.20
N LYS A 1138 -8.77 24.27 -8.94
CA LYS A 1138 -7.96 24.13 -7.74
C LYS A 1138 -6.63 23.50 -8.15
N ILE A 1139 -5.69 24.36 -8.53
CA ILE A 1139 -4.25 24.08 -8.52
C ILE A 1139 -3.65 25.01 -7.47
#